data_AF-A0A4Q5GSJ4-F1
#
_entry.id   AF-A0A4Q5GSJ4-F1
#
_cell.length_a   1.000
_cell.length_b   1.000
_cell.length_c   1.000
_cell.angle_alpha   90.00
_cell.angle_beta   90.00
_cell.angle_gamma   90.00
#
_symmetry.space_group_name_H-M   'P 1'
#
loop_
_entity.id
_entity.type
_entity.pdbx_description
1 polymer ?
#
loop_
_entity_poly.entity_id
_entity_poly.type
_entity_poly.pdbx_seq_one_letter_code
_entity_poly.pdbx_strand_id
1 'polypeptide(L)'
;MANHRLIHHPIAQGLLTIFILTTSCTDEVQQPRLENRISFHTEIQNTWISFDQNERRAETRSTVSTLQSNSGTPFYLHTLYADSIASPFSSDSVPATRSIPVTSNNMYDAFGISAYAYTGSWNNTQKPNYMYDVTVSKTGSSWLPASTHYWPGNAYKLKFFAYAPQNNNAYQLSGQIAGTPTVTCTIPDNVAEQQDLLVAASEEINGGTNTAVNLRFRHALTAVKFVCGSDMKAGTVKSVTLKGMNSTGVYNFETDTWSHVSNPKNFSQTLNQPTSGTPNTAITAPEQTFMMIPQTLPDNAVIEVVFNDGVTDNILTGRIGKSVWQMGKTVTYQLSSTSINWQYILTVSSETLNFNYLGGTQSYSVTSYRKNNQGIIEPVEWTTQYSTNNGKTWSSTKPGWLTEFTSRGTGSETATSFNAEVTPQTGVSQSVHTTALRATAEKGSKAVPYNLSNSTGAADVENTANCYVVNAPGTYSFPLVYGNAINNGQVNYAAYTSKASIQGTLNPFINHLGNGITDPYIAKNTDCVPVKAELVWQDAPSLVTDIKYNSGTNGGTISFKVDKENIRQGNALIAIKDSQNTILWSWHIWITDENIYHTIKVTNHQNVSHDLMPIHLGWCEGEVINYAARSCQVQFIAHGQTRLITVNQMRSTTSTQGNCTFYEWGRKDPLRPSSGYAYKNKTWYNAAGIASTANHAVESFPFGNECIKNYIRKPDVMQKEIGGDNTYFNLWNADNNTNSNVYNDNPVTKTVYDPCPVGFAMPPSNTFTGFTTTGENVTNTVAKYNGEWNSSLPGWNFYCGPNKTGGTIFFPMTGERISSGGHLSAVGSLGHTWSATSTHSNYAHNLTLYTNYWVWPLDRFSKSAGHGVRPCLE
;
A
#
# COMPACT_ATOMS: atom_id res chain seq x y z
N MET A 1 -14.42 -20.71 59.61
CA MET A 1 -13.60 -21.75 60.26
C MET A 1 -12.16 -21.51 59.85
N ALA A 2 -11.30 -21.24 60.84
CA ALA A 2 -9.82 -21.36 60.91
C ALA A 2 -8.99 -20.83 59.71
N ASN A 3 -8.22 -19.73 59.87
CA ASN A 3 -6.79 -19.67 60.28
C ASN A 3 -5.82 -20.22 59.19
N HIS A 4 -4.81 -19.53 58.64
CA HIS A 4 -3.75 -18.63 59.18
C HIS A 4 -3.07 -17.88 57.97
N ARG A 5 -2.73 -16.57 58.01
CA ARG A 5 -1.53 -15.89 58.62
C ARG A 5 -0.21 -16.17 57.85
N LEU A 6 0.69 -15.24 57.46
CA LEU A 6 1.06 -13.85 57.83
C LEU A 6 1.89 -13.21 56.67
N ILE A 7 1.64 -11.96 56.25
CA ILE A 7 2.31 -10.66 56.60
C ILE A 7 3.52 -10.27 55.72
N HIS A 8 3.42 -9.14 55.00
CA HIS A 8 4.05 -7.85 55.38
C HIS A 8 3.52 -6.69 54.51
N HIS A 9 2.60 -5.92 55.10
CA HIS A 9 2.24 -4.52 54.80
C HIS A 9 3.34 -3.59 55.36
N PRO A 10 3.37 -2.24 55.15
CA PRO A 10 2.20 -1.32 55.19
C PRO A 10 2.35 -0.02 54.34
N ILE A 11 1.51 1.02 54.27
CA ILE A 11 0.18 1.54 54.72
C ILE A 11 0.23 3.01 54.22
N ALA A 12 -0.82 3.80 54.01
CA ALA A 12 -2.22 3.68 53.67
C ALA A 12 -2.68 5.15 53.48
N GLN A 13 -3.68 5.34 52.64
CA GLN A 13 -4.41 6.60 52.48
C GLN A 13 -5.46 6.81 53.58
N GLY A 14 -5.72 8.10 53.88
CA GLY A 14 -7.06 8.68 54.14
C GLY A 14 -7.71 8.36 55.49
N LEU A 15 -8.36 9.28 56.21
CA LEU A 15 -9.45 10.15 55.78
C LEU A 15 -9.81 11.16 56.91
N LEU A 16 -10.31 12.35 56.52
CA LEU A 16 -11.39 13.17 57.15
C LEU A 16 -11.15 13.77 58.56
N THR A 17 -11.49 15.01 58.92
CA THR A 17 -12.35 16.05 58.33
C THR A 17 -12.14 17.41 59.06
N ILE A 18 -11.96 18.48 58.28
CA ILE A 18 -12.57 19.83 58.35
C ILE A 18 -12.68 20.57 59.70
N PHE A 19 -11.98 21.72 59.78
CA PHE A 19 -12.56 22.99 60.22
C PHE A 19 -12.10 24.12 59.27
N ILE A 20 -13.05 24.95 58.84
CA ILE A 20 -12.92 26.07 57.90
C ILE A 20 -12.45 27.33 58.63
N LEU A 21 -11.56 28.15 58.03
CA LEU A 21 -11.66 29.64 57.93
C LEU A 21 -10.42 30.28 57.23
N THR A 22 -10.63 30.67 55.97
CA THR A 22 -10.25 31.90 55.22
C THR A 22 -8.82 32.49 55.18
N THR A 23 -8.28 32.51 53.94
CA THR A 23 -7.62 33.59 53.16
C THR A 23 -6.40 34.35 53.71
N SER A 24 -5.23 34.20 53.09
CA SER A 24 -4.74 35.06 51.98
C SER A 24 -3.30 34.69 51.60
N CYS A 25 -3.01 34.72 50.30
CA CYS A 25 -1.75 34.29 49.69
C CYS A 25 -0.60 35.30 49.89
N THR A 26 0.64 34.81 49.96
CA THR A 26 1.80 35.48 49.34
C THR A 26 2.98 34.51 49.18
N ASP A 27 3.21 34.18 47.91
CA ASP A 27 4.43 33.89 47.15
C ASP A 27 5.73 33.40 47.83
N GLU A 28 6.15 32.21 47.41
CA GLU A 28 7.52 31.68 47.49
C GLU A 28 8.38 32.12 46.30
N VAL A 29 9.63 32.44 46.61
CA VAL A 29 10.72 32.77 45.68
C VAL A 29 11.24 31.49 44.99
N GLN A 30 11.16 31.40 43.67
CA GLN A 30 11.86 30.37 42.86
C GLN A 30 13.16 30.94 42.25
N GLN A 31 14.26 30.20 42.43
CA GLN A 31 15.54 30.39 41.73
C GLN A 31 15.39 30.26 40.19
N PRO A 32 16.27 30.91 39.40
CA PRO A 32 16.00 31.27 38.01
C PRO A 32 16.12 30.10 37.05
N ARG A 33 15.04 29.81 36.32
CA ARG A 33 15.02 28.86 35.21
C ARG A 33 15.77 29.44 34.00
N LEU A 34 16.53 28.59 33.30
CA LEU A 34 17.07 28.86 31.95
C LEU A 34 15.98 29.21 30.91
N GLU A 35 14.71 29.02 31.26
CA GLU A 35 13.52 29.14 30.41
C GLU A 35 13.19 30.58 29.95
N ASN A 36 13.79 31.63 30.53
CA ASN A 36 13.42 33.03 30.23
C ASN A 36 14.47 33.82 29.45
N ARG A 37 15.52 33.18 28.92
CA ARG A 37 16.56 33.87 28.11
C ARG A 37 16.14 33.98 26.65
N ILE A 38 16.43 35.12 26.02
CA ILE A 38 16.23 35.29 24.58
C ILE A 38 17.24 34.42 23.82
N SER A 39 16.74 33.61 22.90
CA SER A 39 17.50 32.74 22.00
C SER A 39 16.87 32.77 20.61
N PHE A 40 17.62 32.34 19.59
CA PHE A 40 17.19 32.40 18.20
C PHE A 40 17.35 31.05 17.49
N HIS A 41 16.48 30.82 16.51
CA HIS A 41 16.75 29.89 15.41
C HIS A 41 16.87 30.68 14.11
N THR A 42 17.61 30.16 13.16
CA THR A 42 17.86 30.81 11.88
C THR A 42 17.40 29.93 10.74
N GLU A 43 16.70 30.52 9.78
CA GLU A 43 16.35 29.91 8.50
C GLU A 43 16.80 30.86 7.39
N ILE A 44 17.31 30.32 6.28
CA ILE A 44 17.63 31.12 5.09
C ILE A 44 16.51 30.96 4.08
N GLN A 45 15.83 32.06 3.77
CA GLN A 45 14.77 32.11 2.78
C GLN A 45 15.33 32.64 1.45
N ASN A 46 15.29 31.78 0.43
CA ASN A 46 15.89 32.02 -0.88
C ASN A 46 15.09 32.99 -1.78
N THR A 47 13.95 33.50 -1.33
CA THR A 47 13.06 34.38 -2.11
C THR A 47 12.50 35.52 -1.25
N TRP A 48 12.48 36.72 -1.82
CA TRP A 48 11.86 37.92 -1.21
C TRP A 48 10.34 38.04 -1.44
N ILE A 49 9.73 37.12 -2.19
CA ILE A 49 8.31 37.17 -2.58
C ILE A 49 7.50 36.21 -1.69
N SER A 50 6.39 36.66 -1.11
CA SER A 50 5.34 35.81 -0.54
C SER A 50 4.49 35.23 -1.68
N PHE A 51 4.31 33.91 -1.73
CA PHE A 51 3.42 33.27 -2.70
C PHE A 51 1.97 33.69 -2.44
N ASP A 52 1.50 34.72 -3.16
CA ASP A 52 0.08 34.87 -3.47
C ASP A 52 -0.20 34.23 -4.82
N GLN A 53 -1.18 33.33 -4.85
CA GLN A 53 -1.65 32.67 -6.06
C GLN A 53 -2.32 33.71 -6.97
N ASN A 54 -1.60 34.26 -7.96
CA ASN A 54 -2.13 34.64 -9.29
C ASN A 54 -1.20 35.53 -10.16
N GLU A 55 0.03 35.83 -9.75
CA GLU A 55 0.94 36.51 -10.67
C GLU A 55 1.70 35.50 -11.55
N ARG A 56 1.44 35.60 -12.86
CA ARG A 56 2.15 34.89 -13.94
C ARG A 56 3.64 34.84 -13.63
N ARG A 57 4.23 33.64 -13.70
CA ARG A 57 5.69 33.42 -13.84
C ARG A 57 6.23 34.55 -14.71
N ALA A 58 6.93 35.51 -14.12
CA ALA A 58 7.62 36.53 -14.88
C ALA A 58 8.57 35.78 -15.81
N GLU A 59 8.28 35.85 -17.11
CA GLU A 59 9.11 35.23 -18.14
C GLU A 59 10.57 35.60 -17.86
N THR A 60 11.46 34.60 -17.84
CA THR A 60 12.91 34.84 -17.88
C THR A 60 13.18 35.72 -19.09
N ARG A 61 13.31 37.04 -18.89
CA ARG A 61 13.71 37.97 -19.93
C ARG A 61 15.16 37.70 -20.25
N SER A 62 15.41 36.81 -21.21
CA SER A 62 16.73 36.63 -21.78
C SER A 62 17.03 37.81 -22.69
N THR A 63 17.89 38.72 -22.26
CA THR A 63 18.45 39.76 -23.13
C THR A 63 19.78 39.28 -23.70
N VAL A 64 20.03 39.62 -24.96
CA VAL A 64 21.29 39.31 -25.66
C VAL A 64 22.02 40.62 -25.91
N SER A 65 23.23 40.76 -25.37
CA SER A 65 24.14 41.87 -25.70
C SER A 65 25.24 41.36 -26.61
N THR A 66 25.54 42.10 -27.68
CA THR A 66 26.72 41.82 -28.52
C THR A 66 27.99 42.20 -27.76
N LEU A 67 28.99 41.32 -27.81
CA LEU A 67 30.33 41.60 -27.34
C LEU A 67 31.16 42.10 -28.51
N GLN A 68 31.52 43.38 -28.48
CA GLN A 68 32.38 43.99 -29.49
C GLN A 68 33.82 43.52 -29.28
N SER A 69 34.46 43.06 -30.35
CA SER A 69 35.86 42.64 -30.38
C SER A 69 36.67 43.54 -31.31
N ASN A 70 37.94 43.78 -30.97
CA ASN A 70 38.91 44.43 -31.87
C ASN A 70 39.27 43.56 -33.10
N SER A 71 38.97 42.25 -33.07
CA SER A 71 39.32 41.25 -34.10
C SER A 71 38.17 40.85 -35.04
N GLY A 72 36.97 41.44 -34.90
CA GLY A 72 35.84 41.25 -35.83
C GLY A 72 35.00 39.97 -35.66
N THR A 73 35.37 39.04 -34.77
CA THR A 73 34.54 37.84 -34.48
C THR A 73 33.46 38.17 -33.44
N PRO A 74 32.15 37.96 -33.73
CA PRO A 74 31.09 38.32 -32.80
C PRO A 74 30.96 37.27 -31.68
N PHE A 75 31.00 37.72 -30.43
CA PHE A 75 30.55 36.96 -29.27
C PHE A 75 29.28 37.60 -28.71
N TYR A 76 28.53 36.85 -27.91
CA TYR A 76 27.26 37.28 -27.34
C TYR A 76 27.22 36.97 -25.84
N LEU A 77 26.60 37.88 -25.10
CA LEU A 77 26.34 37.76 -23.69
C LEU A 77 24.84 37.56 -23.48
N HIS A 78 24.44 36.37 -23.06
CA HIS A 78 23.06 36.03 -22.74
C HIS A 78 22.82 36.24 -21.24
N THR A 79 21.88 37.08 -20.88
CA THR A 79 21.55 37.35 -19.47
C THR A 79 20.42 36.43 -19.02
N LEU A 80 20.68 35.59 -18.02
CA LEU A 80 19.71 34.69 -17.41
C LEU A 80 19.50 35.10 -15.94
N TYR A 81 18.24 35.16 -15.52
CA TYR A 81 17.87 35.47 -14.13
C TYR A 81 17.40 34.19 -13.45
N ALA A 82 17.95 33.90 -12.28
CA ALA A 82 17.48 32.82 -11.42
C ALA A 82 16.95 33.40 -10.10
N ASP A 83 15.83 32.84 -9.64
CA ASP A 83 15.32 33.10 -8.31
C ASP A 83 16.25 32.42 -7.30
N SER A 84 16.84 33.23 -6.40
CA SER A 84 17.87 32.87 -5.40
C SER A 84 19.33 33.09 -5.80
N ILE A 85 20.15 33.40 -4.79
CA ILE A 85 21.61 33.51 -4.84
C ILE A 85 22.29 32.12 -4.72
N ALA A 86 21.61 31.11 -4.16
CA ALA A 86 22.15 29.75 -4.01
C ALA A 86 21.22 28.67 -4.59
N SER A 87 21.82 27.60 -5.15
CA SER A 87 21.05 26.45 -5.65
C SER A 87 20.56 25.58 -4.49
N PRO A 88 19.28 25.13 -4.47
CA PRO A 88 18.74 24.27 -3.42
C PRO A 88 19.36 22.85 -3.36
N PHE A 89 20.29 22.52 -4.28
CA PHE A 89 20.91 21.20 -4.39
C PHE A 89 22.44 21.20 -4.25
N SER A 90 23.06 22.25 -3.71
CA SER A 90 24.52 22.21 -3.44
C SER A 90 24.81 21.50 -2.11
N SER A 91 25.52 20.37 -2.19
CA SER A 91 26.00 19.58 -1.05
C SER A 91 27.49 19.82 -0.84
N ASP A 92 27.88 21.03 -0.43
CA ASP A 92 29.28 21.31 -0.10
C ASP A 92 29.41 21.61 1.39
N SER A 93 30.10 20.70 2.11
CA SER A 93 30.39 20.78 3.55
C SER A 93 31.75 21.47 3.80
N VAL A 94 31.99 22.61 3.16
CA VAL A 94 33.23 23.37 3.31
C VAL A 94 32.96 24.65 4.14
N PRO A 95 33.79 24.98 5.15
CA PRO A 95 33.69 26.25 5.87
C PRO A 95 33.71 27.44 4.91
N ALA A 96 32.87 28.45 5.14
CA ALA A 96 32.68 29.57 4.24
C ALA A 96 34.01 30.28 3.88
N THR A 97 34.52 30.01 2.68
CA THR A 97 35.52 30.88 2.06
C THR A 97 34.79 32.07 1.43
N ARG A 98 35.44 33.24 1.44
CA ARG A 98 34.90 34.52 1.00
C ARG A 98 34.30 34.41 -0.42
N SER A 99 33.22 35.17 -0.69
CA SER A 99 32.51 35.27 -1.99
C SER A 99 31.62 34.10 -2.43
N ILE A 100 31.50 33.03 -1.63
CA ILE A 100 30.55 31.95 -1.88
C ILE A 100 29.13 32.37 -1.42
N PRO A 101 28.08 32.14 -2.23
CA PRO A 101 26.68 32.23 -1.79
C PRO A 101 26.40 31.48 -0.48
N VAL A 102 25.73 32.14 0.47
CA VAL A 102 25.39 31.51 1.76
C VAL A 102 24.13 30.66 1.63
N THR A 103 24.12 29.51 2.30
CA THR A 103 23.07 28.50 2.38
C THR A 103 22.88 28.10 3.84
N SER A 104 21.86 27.28 4.12
CA SER A 104 21.67 26.71 5.46
C SER A 104 22.88 25.93 5.98
N ASN A 105 23.75 25.44 5.09
CA ASN A 105 24.88 24.58 5.42
C ASN A 105 26.18 25.36 5.69
N ASN A 106 26.27 26.63 5.27
CA ASN A 106 27.46 27.47 5.41
C ASN A 106 27.13 28.90 5.92
N MET A 107 26.09 29.03 6.75
CA MET A 107 25.78 30.28 7.46
C MET A 107 26.98 30.78 8.28
N TYR A 108 27.17 32.10 8.35
CA TYR A 108 28.24 32.72 9.15
C TYR A 108 28.17 32.31 10.63
N ASP A 109 29.34 32.17 11.28
CA ASP A 109 29.46 31.76 12.69
C ASP A 109 28.82 32.73 13.69
N ALA A 110 28.58 33.97 13.28
CA ALA A 110 27.92 35.00 14.08
C ALA A 110 27.14 36.01 13.23
N PHE A 111 26.12 36.62 13.84
CA PHE A 111 25.36 37.74 13.28
C PHE A 111 25.11 38.81 14.34
N GLY A 112 24.89 40.06 13.92
CA GLY A 112 24.55 41.17 14.80
C GLY A 112 23.04 41.29 14.94
N ILE A 113 22.54 41.53 16.15
CA ILE A 113 21.11 41.75 16.42
C ILE A 113 20.85 43.04 17.19
N SER A 114 19.82 43.77 16.79
CA SER A 114 19.26 44.91 17.52
C SER A 114 17.81 44.63 17.87
N ALA A 115 17.41 44.99 19.09
CA ALA A 115 16.09 44.72 19.65
C ALA A 115 15.49 45.99 20.26
N TYR A 116 14.20 46.18 19.98
CA TYR A 116 13.43 47.34 20.38
C TYR A 116 12.30 46.89 21.30
N ALA A 117 12.27 47.38 22.54
CA ALA A 117 11.24 47.09 23.53
C ALA A 117 10.29 48.29 23.73
N TYR A 118 8.98 48.06 23.63
CA TYR A 118 7.96 49.11 23.71
C TYR A 118 6.60 48.56 24.15
N THR A 119 5.70 49.41 24.67
CA THR A 119 4.41 48.98 25.25
C THR A 119 3.19 49.21 24.34
N GLY A 120 3.36 49.99 23.26
CA GLY A 120 2.31 50.27 22.26
C GLY A 120 2.47 49.45 20.96
N SER A 121 1.99 49.98 19.84
CA SER A 121 2.27 49.44 18.51
C SER A 121 3.56 50.04 17.94
N TRP A 122 4.27 49.26 17.13
CA TRP A 122 5.42 49.74 16.36
C TRP A 122 5.03 50.95 15.52
N ASN A 123 5.69 52.08 15.76
CA ASN A 123 5.43 53.34 15.04
C ASN A 123 6.73 53.99 14.53
N ASN A 124 7.84 53.24 14.53
CA ASN A 124 9.14 53.67 14.01
C ASN A 124 9.77 54.87 14.74
N THR A 125 9.39 55.14 16.00
CA THR A 125 9.97 56.24 16.81
C THR A 125 10.88 55.77 17.94
N GLN A 126 10.93 54.46 18.18
CA GLN A 126 11.74 53.83 19.21
C GLN A 126 13.21 53.78 18.80
N LYS A 127 14.11 53.82 19.78
CA LYS A 127 15.54 53.50 19.61
C LYS A 127 15.77 52.01 19.93
N PRO A 128 16.86 51.38 19.46
CA PRO A 128 17.24 50.02 19.85
C PRO A 128 17.68 49.98 21.32
N ASN A 129 16.70 50.11 22.21
CA ASN A 129 16.85 50.31 23.65
C ASN A 129 17.06 49.00 24.42
N TYR A 130 16.89 47.85 23.76
CA TYR A 130 16.95 46.55 24.42
C TYR A 130 18.18 45.74 24.03
N MET A 131 18.53 45.74 22.73
CA MET A 131 19.79 45.23 22.21
C MET A 131 20.24 46.15 21.08
N TYR A 132 21.53 46.40 20.96
CA TYR A 132 22.10 47.13 19.84
C TYR A 132 23.36 46.43 19.36
N ASP A 133 23.33 46.00 18.10
CA ASP A 133 24.40 45.25 17.42
C ASP A 133 25.04 44.17 18.31
N VAL A 134 24.22 43.41 19.04
CA VAL A 134 24.68 42.35 19.94
C VAL A 134 25.08 41.15 19.09
N THR A 135 26.29 40.65 19.28
CA THR A 135 26.76 39.43 18.62
C THR A 135 25.97 38.22 19.09
N VAL A 136 25.44 37.44 18.15
CA VAL A 136 24.77 36.17 18.38
C VAL A 136 25.53 35.06 17.67
N SER A 137 25.89 34.00 18.41
CA SER A 137 26.67 32.87 17.90
C SER A 137 26.01 31.54 18.20
N LYS A 138 26.31 30.53 17.38
CA LYS A 138 25.70 29.20 17.51
C LYS A 138 26.27 28.45 18.71
N THR A 139 25.39 27.97 19.59
CA THR A 139 25.72 27.13 20.75
C THR A 139 24.77 25.93 20.77
N GLY A 140 25.27 24.74 20.43
CA GLY A 140 24.43 23.55 20.24
C GLY A 140 23.46 23.74 19.06
N SER A 141 22.16 23.56 19.30
CA SER A 141 21.09 23.73 18.31
C SER A 141 20.49 25.14 18.25
N SER A 142 20.93 26.07 19.11
CA SER A 142 20.35 27.41 19.24
C SER A 142 21.40 28.51 19.05
N TRP A 143 20.94 29.70 18.69
CA TRP A 143 21.76 30.90 18.56
C TRP A 143 21.58 31.77 19.80
N LEU A 144 22.67 32.05 20.50
CA LEU A 144 22.66 32.76 21.78
C LEU A 144 23.40 34.10 21.66
N PRO A 145 22.81 35.19 22.19
CA PRO A 145 23.52 36.46 22.35
C PRO A 145 24.75 36.30 23.25
N ALA A 146 25.83 37.02 22.92
CA ALA A 146 27.08 37.02 23.69
C ALA A 146 26.88 37.54 25.13
N SER A 147 25.92 38.45 25.35
CA SER A 147 25.47 38.89 26.67
C SER A 147 24.07 38.38 26.97
N THR A 148 23.83 38.01 28.23
CA THR A 148 22.54 37.44 28.64
C THR A 148 21.45 38.50 28.62
N HIS A 149 20.39 38.26 27.83
CA HIS A 149 19.18 39.08 27.80
C HIS A 149 17.95 38.21 28.07
N TYR A 150 17.01 38.77 28.82
CA TYR A 150 15.78 38.07 29.24
C TYR A 150 14.57 38.60 28.47
N TRP A 151 13.43 37.93 28.59
CA TRP A 151 12.16 38.45 28.08
C TRP A 151 11.63 39.57 29.00
N PRO A 152 11.25 40.76 28.48
CA PRO A 152 10.86 41.92 29.29
C PRO A 152 9.46 41.80 29.95
N GLY A 153 8.72 40.73 29.68
CA GLY A 153 7.40 40.46 30.23
C GLY A 153 6.22 40.94 29.36
N ASN A 154 5.02 40.49 29.69
CA ASN A 154 3.78 40.67 28.89
C ASN A 154 3.39 42.14 28.63
N ALA A 155 3.92 43.09 29.40
CA ALA A 155 3.64 44.52 29.24
C ALA A 155 4.39 45.15 28.03
N TYR A 156 5.41 44.47 27.52
CA TYR A 156 6.22 44.94 26.39
C TYR A 156 6.00 44.08 25.15
N LYS A 157 6.29 44.64 24.00
CA LYS A 157 6.54 43.96 22.73
C LYS A 157 7.99 44.16 22.34
N LEU A 158 8.52 43.21 21.57
CA LEU A 158 9.86 43.24 21.00
C LEU A 158 9.79 43.18 19.47
N LYS A 159 10.65 43.96 18.81
CA LYS A 159 10.96 43.80 17.39
C LYS A 159 12.47 43.66 17.21
N PHE A 160 12.90 42.68 16.45
CA PHE A 160 14.30 42.34 16.22
C PHE A 160 14.70 42.61 14.77
N PHE A 161 15.90 43.13 14.59
CA PHE A 161 16.55 43.30 13.29
C PHE A 161 17.94 42.69 13.36
N ALA A 162 18.30 41.87 12.39
CA ALA A 162 19.56 41.16 12.35
C ALA A 162 20.25 41.29 10.99
N TYR A 163 21.57 41.32 11.00
CA TYR A 163 22.39 41.26 9.78
C TYR A 163 23.62 40.37 9.97
N ALA A 164 24.09 39.77 8.88
CA ALA A 164 25.30 38.98 8.85
C ALA A 164 26.07 39.19 7.52
N PRO A 165 27.41 39.14 7.54
CA PRO A 165 28.27 38.97 8.70
C PRO A 165 28.41 40.24 9.53
N GLN A 166 28.50 40.09 10.85
CA GLN A 166 28.79 41.18 11.79
C GLN A 166 30.29 41.53 11.76
N ASN A 167 30.66 42.75 12.17
CA ASN A 167 32.05 43.22 12.23
C ASN A 167 32.77 43.24 10.88
N ASN A 168 32.02 43.45 9.79
CA ASN A 168 32.58 43.66 8.47
C ASN A 168 32.55 45.15 8.13
N ASN A 169 33.72 45.73 7.82
CA ASN A 169 33.82 47.14 7.42
C ASN A 169 32.99 47.50 6.18
N ALA A 170 32.67 46.51 5.33
CA ALA A 170 31.80 46.64 4.18
C ALA A 170 30.32 46.83 4.56
N TYR A 171 29.87 46.38 5.73
CA TYR A 171 28.48 46.42 6.17
C TYR A 171 28.36 47.08 7.55
N GLN A 172 27.93 48.34 7.57
CA GLN A 172 27.88 49.15 8.78
C GLN A 172 26.44 49.41 9.19
N LEU A 173 26.04 48.90 10.34
CA LEU A 173 24.73 49.17 10.94
C LEU A 173 24.63 50.66 11.33
N SER A 174 23.45 51.25 11.14
CA SER A 174 23.14 52.59 11.62
C SER A 174 23.36 52.74 13.14
N GLY A 175 23.69 53.95 13.59
CA GLY A 175 23.82 54.29 15.02
C GLY A 175 22.56 53.99 15.86
N GLN A 176 22.65 54.18 17.18
CA GLN A 176 21.50 54.10 18.11
C GLN A 176 20.53 55.28 17.98
N ILE A 177 19.94 55.44 16.79
CA ILE A 177 18.98 56.49 16.46
C ILE A 177 17.54 55.95 16.51
N ALA A 178 16.57 56.86 16.54
CA ALA A 178 15.16 56.49 16.53
C ALA A 178 14.76 55.98 15.13
N GLY A 179 13.98 54.90 15.09
CA GLY A 179 13.52 54.26 13.85
C GLY A 179 14.16 52.90 13.57
N THR A 180 13.67 52.28 12.51
CA THR A 180 14.17 51.02 11.95
C THR A 180 15.63 51.20 11.51
N PRO A 181 16.54 50.26 11.83
CA PRO A 181 17.93 50.41 11.48
C PRO A 181 18.15 50.33 9.97
N THR A 182 19.29 50.83 9.51
CA THR A 182 19.77 50.66 8.14
C THR A 182 21.16 50.02 8.14
N VAL A 183 21.55 49.41 7.03
CA VAL A 183 22.92 48.93 6.81
C VAL A 183 23.52 49.66 5.62
N THR A 184 24.58 50.43 5.87
CA THR A 184 25.39 51.03 4.81
C THR A 184 26.33 49.97 4.27
N CYS A 185 26.33 49.80 2.95
CA CYS A 185 27.11 48.81 2.24
C CYS A 185 28.14 49.48 1.33
N THR A 186 29.39 49.01 1.39
CA THR A 186 30.45 49.34 0.43
C THR A 186 31.06 48.05 -0.07
N ILE A 187 30.89 47.74 -1.35
CA ILE A 187 31.41 46.52 -1.97
C ILE A 187 32.95 46.56 -2.01
N PRO A 188 33.65 45.57 -1.41
CA PRO A 188 35.10 45.44 -1.51
C PRO A 188 35.58 45.36 -2.96
N ASP A 189 36.69 46.04 -3.24
CA ASP A 189 37.30 46.08 -4.59
C ASP A 189 37.81 44.70 -5.01
N ASN A 190 38.41 43.96 -4.06
CA ASN A 190 38.81 42.59 -4.25
C ASN A 190 37.59 41.68 -4.15
N VAL A 191 37.24 40.99 -5.24
CA VAL A 191 36.04 40.15 -5.28
C VAL A 191 36.12 39.03 -4.25
N ALA A 192 37.32 38.48 -3.98
CA ALA A 192 37.58 37.48 -2.95
C ALA A 192 37.40 38.01 -1.50
N GLU A 193 37.10 39.28 -1.30
CA GLU A 193 36.75 39.86 0.00
C GLU A 193 35.27 40.22 0.12
N GLN A 194 34.54 40.13 -0.99
CA GLN A 194 33.10 40.34 -1.00
C GLN A 194 32.40 39.21 -0.23
N GLN A 195 31.39 39.58 0.54
CA GLN A 195 30.61 38.65 1.33
C GLN A 195 29.14 38.77 0.97
N ASP A 196 28.36 37.74 1.27
CA ASP A 196 26.93 37.73 1.04
C ASP A 196 26.25 38.39 2.25
N LEU A 197 25.67 39.59 2.07
CA LEU A 197 24.97 40.29 3.14
C LEU A 197 23.59 39.67 3.35
N LEU A 198 23.40 39.08 4.51
CA LEU A 198 22.11 38.54 4.96
C LEU A 198 21.46 39.49 5.94
N VAL A 199 20.13 39.66 5.82
CA VAL A 199 19.33 40.51 6.70
C VAL A 199 18.07 39.76 7.14
N ALA A 200 17.59 40.04 8.36
CA ALA A 200 16.34 39.51 8.90
C ALA A 200 15.64 40.57 9.76
N ALA A 201 14.31 40.58 9.72
CA ALA A 201 13.47 41.33 10.65
C ALA A 201 12.40 40.40 11.24
N SER A 202 12.10 40.55 12.52
CA SER A 202 10.96 39.86 13.14
C SER A 202 9.67 40.66 12.98
N GLU A 203 8.54 39.97 13.09
CA GLU A 203 7.27 40.60 13.45
C GLU A 203 7.33 41.19 14.87
N GLU A 204 6.27 41.87 15.29
CA GLU A 204 6.10 42.23 16.70
C GLU A 204 5.89 40.97 17.55
N ILE A 205 6.76 40.74 18.53
CA ILE A 205 6.70 39.58 19.43
C ILE A 205 6.29 40.05 20.82
N ASN A 206 5.41 39.31 21.50
CA ASN A 206 5.04 39.63 22.87
C ASN A 206 6.24 39.42 23.81
N GLY A 207 6.49 40.38 24.69
CA GLY A 207 7.62 40.38 25.63
C GLY A 207 7.57 39.28 26.69
N GLY A 208 6.46 38.54 26.85
CA GLY A 208 6.36 37.35 27.70
C GLY A 208 6.26 36.03 26.94
N THR A 209 6.58 36.02 25.64
CA THR A 209 6.53 34.80 24.81
C THR A 209 7.46 33.69 25.33
N ASN A 210 8.63 34.02 25.90
CA ASN A 210 9.57 33.05 26.50
C ASN A 210 9.93 31.84 25.60
N THR A 211 9.92 32.01 24.28
CA THR A 211 10.34 30.98 23.32
C THR A 211 11.41 31.52 22.38
N ALA A 212 12.18 30.64 21.74
CA ALA A 212 13.21 31.07 20.78
C ALA A 212 12.59 31.80 19.57
N VAL A 213 13.19 32.90 19.16
CA VAL A 213 12.74 33.71 18.02
C VAL A 213 13.30 33.13 16.72
N ASN A 214 12.42 32.82 15.78
CA ASN A 214 12.82 32.35 14.45
C ASN A 214 13.14 33.55 13.54
N LEU A 215 14.42 33.73 13.20
CA LEU A 215 14.89 34.75 12.27
C LEU A 215 14.99 34.16 10.86
N ARG A 216 14.28 34.77 9.93
CA ARG A 216 14.32 34.42 8.51
C ARG A 216 15.29 35.35 7.79
N PHE A 217 16.52 34.88 7.60
CA PHE A 217 17.54 35.59 6.84
C PHE A 217 17.26 35.52 5.34
N ARG A 218 17.48 36.64 4.67
CA ARG A 218 17.36 36.79 3.22
C ARG A 218 18.59 37.50 2.68
N HIS A 219 18.93 37.21 1.42
CA HIS A 219 20.05 37.83 0.74
C HIS A 219 19.74 39.26 0.31
N ALA A 220 20.46 40.24 0.85
CA ALA A 220 20.27 41.65 0.51
C ALA A 220 21.02 42.06 -0.77
N LEU A 221 22.00 41.29 -1.25
CA LEU A 221 22.79 41.62 -2.45
C LEU A 221 22.21 40.95 -3.72
N THR A 222 22.89 41.16 -4.86
CA THR A 222 22.71 40.42 -6.12
C THR A 222 23.99 39.65 -6.40
N ALA A 223 23.87 38.36 -6.71
CA ALA A 223 24.99 37.55 -7.17
C ALA A 223 25.14 37.66 -8.70
N VAL A 224 26.37 37.84 -9.20
CA VAL A 224 26.66 37.87 -10.63
C VAL A 224 27.70 36.81 -10.97
N LYS A 225 27.41 35.94 -11.94
CA LYS A 225 28.28 34.84 -12.36
C LYS A 225 28.31 34.63 -13.87
N PHE A 226 29.34 33.93 -14.35
CA PHE A 226 29.56 33.67 -15.76
C PHE A 226 29.61 32.17 -16.06
N VAL A 227 29.01 31.74 -17.17
CA VAL A 227 28.99 30.34 -17.63
C VAL A 227 29.16 30.22 -19.15
N CYS A 228 29.55 29.05 -19.63
CA CYS A 228 29.65 28.75 -21.05
C CYS A 228 28.26 28.60 -21.70
N GLY A 229 28.11 29.16 -22.90
CA GLY A 229 27.05 28.83 -23.86
C GLY A 229 27.31 27.48 -24.54
N SER A 230 26.25 26.85 -25.05
CA SER A 230 26.34 25.59 -25.81
C SER A 230 27.22 25.69 -27.05
N ASP A 231 27.32 26.89 -27.61
CA ASP A 231 28.02 27.13 -28.86
C ASP A 231 29.37 27.81 -28.61
N MET A 232 29.77 27.99 -27.35
CA MET A 232 31.00 28.71 -27.02
C MET A 232 32.22 28.04 -27.64
N LYS A 233 32.99 28.79 -28.44
CA LYS A 233 34.23 28.30 -29.08
C LYS A 233 35.21 27.79 -28.02
N ALA A 234 35.97 26.75 -28.38
CA ALA A 234 37.07 26.27 -27.56
C ALA A 234 38.12 27.37 -27.35
N GLY A 235 38.59 27.54 -26.12
CA GLY A 235 39.55 28.58 -25.75
C GLY A 235 39.71 28.72 -24.24
N THR A 236 40.14 29.88 -23.76
CA THR A 236 40.34 30.17 -22.33
C THR A 236 39.83 31.57 -21.99
N VAL A 237 38.91 31.67 -21.05
CA VAL A 237 38.51 32.94 -20.45
C VAL A 237 39.52 33.28 -19.35
N LYS A 238 40.40 34.24 -19.65
CA LYS A 238 41.47 34.67 -18.73
C LYS A 238 40.93 35.54 -17.61
N SER A 239 40.03 36.48 -17.92
CA SER A 239 39.44 37.36 -16.91
C SER A 239 38.07 37.89 -17.32
N VAL A 240 37.32 38.34 -16.33
CA VAL A 240 36.06 39.07 -16.49
C VAL A 240 36.07 40.30 -15.59
N THR A 241 35.63 41.43 -16.14
CA THR A 241 35.57 42.72 -15.44
C THR A 241 34.20 43.36 -15.59
N LEU A 242 33.56 43.69 -14.47
CA LEU A 242 32.37 44.53 -14.39
C LEU A 242 32.81 45.99 -14.30
N LYS A 243 32.57 46.82 -15.32
CA LYS A 243 33.00 48.23 -15.34
C LYS A 243 31.83 49.20 -15.14
N GLY A 244 32.03 50.19 -14.27
CA GLY A 244 31.05 51.25 -14.01
C GLY A 244 29.87 50.82 -13.13
N MET A 245 30.06 49.87 -12.21
CA MET A 245 29.00 49.40 -11.30
C MET A 245 28.97 50.24 -10.02
N ASN A 246 27.80 50.68 -9.57
CA ASN A 246 27.70 51.36 -8.28
C ASN A 246 28.15 50.42 -7.16
N SER A 247 28.98 50.95 -6.25
CA SER A 247 29.67 50.17 -5.21
C SER A 247 29.22 50.49 -3.80
N THR A 248 28.45 51.56 -3.61
CA THR A 248 27.93 51.97 -2.29
C THR A 248 26.42 52.11 -2.31
N GLY A 249 25.77 51.83 -1.18
CA GLY A 249 24.31 51.96 -1.02
C GLY A 249 23.87 51.73 0.43
N VAL A 250 22.61 52.02 0.73
CA VAL A 250 22.02 51.87 2.08
C VAL A 250 20.80 50.97 2.00
N TYR A 251 20.82 49.85 2.72
CA TYR A 251 19.69 48.94 2.90
C TYR A 251 18.79 49.40 4.06
N ASN A 252 17.48 49.47 3.82
CA ASN A 252 16.49 49.84 4.83
C ASN A 252 15.63 48.63 5.20
N PHE A 253 15.63 48.26 6.49
CA PHE A 253 14.88 47.12 7.03
C PHE A 253 13.35 47.33 7.12
N GLU A 254 12.86 48.56 6.95
CA GLU A 254 11.42 48.85 7.01
C GLU A 254 10.77 48.64 5.64
N THR A 255 11.46 49.10 4.60
CA THR A 255 10.96 49.04 3.23
C THR A 255 11.49 47.83 2.47
N ASP A 256 12.48 47.12 3.01
CA ASP A 256 13.24 46.07 2.34
C ASP A 256 13.79 46.56 0.98
N THR A 257 14.32 47.78 0.94
CA THR A 257 14.85 48.40 -0.29
C THR A 257 16.24 49.02 -0.11
N TRP A 258 16.95 49.10 -1.23
CA TRP A 258 18.19 49.84 -1.37
C TRP A 258 17.95 51.27 -1.80
N SER A 259 18.69 52.19 -1.19
CA SER A 259 18.70 53.63 -1.50
C SER A 259 20.13 54.17 -1.55
N HIS A 260 20.31 55.42 -1.99
CA HIS A 260 21.62 56.08 -2.08
C HIS A 260 22.68 55.29 -2.89
N VAL A 261 22.22 54.46 -3.82
CA VAL A 261 23.08 53.63 -4.67
C VAL A 261 23.93 54.52 -5.58
N SER A 262 25.26 54.46 -5.43
CA SER A 262 26.17 55.41 -6.09
C SER A 262 27.63 54.89 -6.13
N ASN A 263 28.57 55.78 -6.49
CA ASN A 263 30.01 55.53 -6.57
C ASN A 263 30.40 54.41 -7.56
N PRO A 264 30.27 54.64 -8.88
CA PRO A 264 30.67 53.67 -9.91
C PRO A 264 32.13 53.24 -9.80
N LYS A 265 32.39 51.92 -9.79
CA LYS A 265 33.71 51.29 -9.75
C LYS A 265 33.81 50.11 -10.73
N ASN A 266 35.03 49.59 -10.87
CA ASN A 266 35.32 48.39 -11.66
C ASN A 266 35.68 47.23 -10.74
N PHE A 267 35.14 46.04 -11.01
CA PHE A 267 35.42 44.82 -10.26
C PHE A 267 35.90 43.74 -11.23
N SER A 268 37.06 43.15 -10.96
CA SER A 268 37.72 42.21 -11.89
C SER A 268 37.99 40.87 -11.23
N GLN A 269 37.90 39.80 -12.03
CA GLN A 269 38.28 38.44 -11.65
C GLN A 269 39.26 37.86 -12.67
N THR A 270 40.34 37.25 -12.18
CA THR A 270 41.23 36.42 -13.00
C THR A 270 40.82 34.97 -12.85
N LEU A 271 40.56 34.29 -13.98
CA LEU A 271 39.86 33.01 -14.02
C LEU A 271 40.72 31.90 -14.64
N ASN A 272 41.33 32.17 -15.80
CA ASN A 272 42.04 31.19 -16.63
C ASN A 272 41.26 29.89 -16.86
N GLN A 273 39.95 30.00 -17.11
CA GLN A 273 39.06 28.85 -17.26
C GLN A 273 38.93 28.40 -18.72
N PRO A 274 39.18 27.12 -19.04
CA PRO A 274 39.00 26.61 -20.38
C PRO A 274 37.51 26.55 -20.75
N THR A 275 37.20 26.85 -22.00
CA THR A 275 35.86 26.68 -22.58
C THR A 275 35.90 25.54 -23.59
N SER A 276 34.94 24.61 -23.52
CA SER A 276 34.87 23.41 -24.38
C SER A 276 33.58 23.32 -25.21
N GLY A 277 32.74 24.36 -25.18
CA GLY A 277 31.39 24.33 -25.77
C GLY A 277 30.37 23.51 -24.96
N THR A 278 30.75 23.00 -23.79
CA THR A 278 29.79 22.35 -22.90
C THR A 278 28.88 23.42 -22.27
N PRO A 279 27.55 23.38 -22.50
CA PRO A 279 26.64 24.39 -21.99
C PRO A 279 26.62 24.39 -20.45
N ASN A 280 26.51 25.59 -19.87
CA ASN A 280 26.40 25.84 -18.42
C ASN A 280 27.62 25.46 -17.58
N THR A 281 28.74 25.08 -18.19
CA THR A 281 30.02 24.94 -17.46
C THR A 281 30.42 26.29 -16.86
N ALA A 282 30.79 26.28 -15.58
CA ALA A 282 31.13 27.50 -14.84
C ALA A 282 32.38 28.17 -15.44
N ILE A 283 32.27 29.48 -15.74
CA ILE A 283 33.42 30.34 -16.04
C ILE A 283 33.91 31.01 -14.76
N THR A 284 32.99 31.39 -13.87
CA THR A 284 33.30 31.77 -12.48
C THR A 284 32.92 30.62 -11.55
N ALA A 285 33.88 30.10 -10.78
CA ALA A 285 33.62 29.16 -9.70
C ALA A 285 32.76 29.80 -8.58
N PRO A 286 32.13 29.03 -7.67
CA PRO A 286 31.32 29.56 -6.58
C PRO A 286 32.01 30.68 -5.77
N GLU A 287 33.29 30.51 -5.45
CA GLU A 287 34.16 31.47 -4.74
C GLU A 287 34.61 32.67 -5.58
N GLN A 288 34.26 32.69 -6.87
CA GLN A 288 34.56 33.80 -7.79
C GLN A 288 33.30 34.62 -8.13
N THR A 289 32.17 34.34 -7.47
CA THR A 289 30.91 35.06 -7.65
C THR A 289 31.06 36.51 -7.20
N PHE A 290 30.57 37.45 -8.01
CA PHE A 290 30.53 38.87 -7.61
C PHE A 290 29.28 39.09 -6.75
N MET A 291 29.46 39.67 -5.56
CA MET A 291 28.35 40.09 -4.70
C MET A 291 28.19 41.60 -4.83
N MET A 292 27.09 42.01 -5.48
CA MET A 292 26.87 43.39 -5.92
C MET A 292 25.63 43.99 -5.28
N ILE A 293 25.61 45.31 -5.13
CA ILE A 293 24.41 46.03 -4.67
C ILE A 293 23.33 45.94 -5.77
N PRO A 294 22.07 45.57 -5.44
CA PRO A 294 20.95 45.61 -6.37
C PRO A 294 20.77 47.02 -6.93
N GLN A 295 20.74 47.16 -8.25
CA GLN A 295 20.77 48.46 -8.90
C GLN A 295 20.23 48.43 -10.32
N THR A 296 19.71 49.56 -10.79
CA THR A 296 19.67 49.86 -12.22
C THR A 296 21.07 50.25 -12.64
N LEU A 297 21.63 49.53 -13.60
CA LEU A 297 23.00 49.72 -14.05
C LEU A 297 23.18 51.10 -14.70
N PRO A 298 24.25 51.85 -14.37
CA PRO A 298 24.57 53.11 -15.04
C PRO A 298 24.64 52.99 -16.56
N ASP A 299 24.33 54.07 -17.29
CA ASP A 299 24.28 54.07 -18.76
C ASP A 299 25.59 53.61 -19.43
N ASN A 300 26.73 53.87 -18.80
CA ASN A 300 28.05 53.49 -19.27
C ASN A 300 28.54 52.12 -18.75
N ALA A 301 27.69 51.35 -18.07
CA ALA A 301 28.07 50.06 -17.50
C ALA A 301 28.34 49.00 -18.59
N VAL A 302 29.49 48.34 -18.49
CA VAL A 302 29.93 47.31 -19.44
C VAL A 302 30.53 46.10 -18.74
N ILE A 303 30.46 44.95 -19.41
CA ILE A 303 31.23 43.74 -19.06
C ILE A 303 32.35 43.59 -20.06
N GLU A 304 33.57 43.42 -19.56
CA GLU A 304 34.74 43.10 -20.35
C GLU A 304 35.19 41.67 -20.06
N VAL A 305 35.44 40.89 -21.10
CA VAL A 305 35.96 39.52 -21.01
C VAL A 305 37.25 39.42 -21.81
N VAL A 306 38.33 38.94 -21.21
CA VAL A 306 39.56 38.61 -21.93
C VAL A 306 39.49 37.13 -22.32
N PHE A 307 39.31 36.86 -23.60
CA PHE A 307 39.21 35.52 -24.16
C PHE A 307 40.39 35.21 -25.07
N ASN A 308 41.11 34.13 -24.77
CA ASN A 308 42.17 33.60 -25.62
C ASN A 308 41.61 32.43 -26.43
N ASP A 309 41.65 32.53 -27.75
CA ASP A 309 41.12 31.51 -28.67
C ASP A 309 42.15 30.45 -29.08
N GLY A 310 43.25 30.34 -28.32
CA GLY A 310 44.41 29.49 -28.60
C GLY A 310 45.54 30.20 -29.35
N VAL A 311 45.31 31.42 -29.86
CA VAL A 311 46.31 32.16 -30.64
C VAL A 311 46.60 33.54 -30.03
N THR A 312 45.56 34.33 -29.71
CA THR A 312 45.73 35.70 -29.18
C THR A 312 44.70 36.05 -28.11
N ASP A 313 45.04 37.00 -27.23
CA ASP A 313 44.09 37.57 -26.27
C ASP A 313 43.16 38.56 -26.97
N ASN A 314 41.85 38.30 -26.90
CA ASN A 314 40.80 39.18 -27.41
C ASN A 314 40.06 39.83 -26.24
N ILE A 315 39.92 41.15 -26.28
CA ILE A 315 39.09 41.90 -25.32
C ILE A 315 37.69 42.04 -25.90
N LEU A 316 36.72 41.42 -25.23
CA LEU A 316 35.32 41.38 -25.60
C LEU A 316 34.52 42.31 -24.69
N THR A 317 33.88 43.35 -25.22
CA THR A 317 33.14 44.33 -24.41
C THR A 317 31.65 44.32 -24.72
N GLY A 318 30.82 44.09 -23.69
CA GLY A 318 29.36 44.05 -23.79
C GLY A 318 28.71 45.17 -22.99
N ARG A 319 27.85 45.96 -23.63
CA ARG A 319 27.08 47.00 -22.96
C ARG A 319 25.89 46.39 -22.22
N ILE A 320 25.75 46.73 -20.93
CA ILE A 320 24.68 46.24 -20.05
C ILE A 320 23.94 47.36 -19.31
N GLY A 321 24.32 48.63 -19.54
CA GLY A 321 23.67 49.79 -18.93
C GLY A 321 22.15 49.78 -19.07
N LYS A 322 21.47 50.37 -18.08
CA LYS A 322 20.01 50.38 -17.89
C LYS A 322 19.37 49.03 -17.52
N SER A 323 20.10 47.91 -17.55
CA SER A 323 19.58 46.64 -17.03
C SER A 323 19.44 46.71 -15.50
N VAL A 324 18.54 45.90 -14.95
CA VAL A 324 18.24 45.90 -13.51
C VAL A 324 18.80 44.64 -12.85
N TRP A 325 19.64 44.82 -11.84
CA TRP A 325 20.07 43.78 -10.91
C TRP A 325 19.16 43.79 -9.69
N GLN A 326 18.39 42.71 -9.54
CA GLN A 326 17.35 42.60 -8.52
C GLN A 326 17.89 41.98 -7.22
N MET A 327 17.38 42.46 -6.09
CA MET A 327 17.73 41.97 -4.77
C MET A 327 17.43 40.48 -4.58
N GLY A 328 18.39 39.74 -4.01
CA GLY A 328 18.26 38.33 -3.70
C GLY A 328 18.21 37.41 -4.92
N LYS A 329 18.66 37.87 -6.09
CA LYS A 329 18.69 37.08 -7.33
C LYS A 329 20.13 36.81 -7.79
N THR A 330 20.28 35.76 -8.58
CA THR A 330 21.51 35.53 -9.36
C THR A 330 21.31 35.99 -10.80
N VAL A 331 22.18 36.87 -11.27
CA VAL A 331 22.34 37.22 -12.68
C VAL A 331 23.44 36.35 -13.26
N THR A 332 23.07 35.45 -14.18
CA THR A 332 24.02 34.58 -14.88
C THR A 332 24.23 35.12 -16.29
N TYR A 333 25.46 35.52 -16.59
CA TYR A 333 25.86 35.90 -17.93
C TYR A 333 26.49 34.71 -18.65
N GLN A 334 25.81 34.21 -19.66
CA GLN A 334 26.25 33.10 -20.47
C GLN A 334 26.99 33.60 -21.72
N LEU A 335 28.26 33.23 -21.85
CA LEU A 335 29.13 33.62 -22.96
C LEU A 335 28.95 32.64 -24.13
N SER A 336 28.54 33.13 -25.31
CA SER A 336 28.29 32.31 -26.50
C SER A 336 28.94 32.91 -27.75
N SER A 337 29.20 32.09 -28.78
CA SER A 337 29.54 32.58 -30.13
C SER A 337 28.30 32.79 -31.01
N THR A 338 27.10 32.48 -30.52
CA THR A 338 25.83 32.64 -31.23
C THR A 338 24.86 33.53 -30.46
N SER A 339 24.00 34.24 -31.19
CA SER A 339 22.91 35.04 -30.63
C SER A 339 21.68 34.20 -30.24
N ILE A 340 21.69 32.90 -30.54
CA ILE A 340 20.59 31.97 -30.27
C ILE A 340 20.82 31.32 -28.90
N ASN A 341 19.79 31.33 -28.05
CA ASN A 341 19.83 30.68 -26.75
C ASN A 341 18.71 29.65 -26.65
N TRP A 342 19.04 28.38 -26.36
CA TRP A 342 18.09 27.29 -26.21
C TRP A 342 17.79 26.99 -24.74
N GLN A 343 16.52 27.09 -24.36
CA GLN A 343 16.01 26.66 -23.07
C GLN A 343 15.44 25.23 -23.17
N TYR A 344 15.97 24.30 -22.39
CA TYR A 344 15.51 22.92 -22.34
C TYR A 344 14.45 22.71 -21.25
N ILE A 345 13.38 22.00 -21.59
CA ILE A 345 12.26 21.70 -20.70
C ILE A 345 12.10 20.18 -20.62
N LEU A 346 12.05 19.68 -19.38
CA LEU A 346 11.73 18.29 -19.07
C LEU A 346 10.79 18.28 -17.86
N THR A 347 9.58 17.76 -18.04
CA THR A 347 8.61 17.57 -16.96
C THR A 347 7.95 16.20 -17.06
N VAL A 348 7.52 15.69 -15.91
CA VAL A 348 6.75 14.45 -15.78
C VAL A 348 5.51 14.78 -14.95
N SER A 349 4.34 14.27 -15.32
CA SER A 349 3.05 14.64 -14.70
C SER A 349 2.90 14.25 -13.22
N SER A 350 3.73 13.32 -12.74
CA SER A 350 3.53 12.67 -11.45
C SER A 350 4.87 12.47 -10.77
N GLU A 351 5.02 12.91 -9.52
CA GLU A 351 6.22 12.64 -8.72
C GLU A 351 6.23 11.22 -8.16
N THR A 352 5.05 10.61 -8.00
CA THR A 352 4.89 9.26 -7.47
C THR A 352 3.74 8.52 -8.15
N LEU A 353 3.94 7.23 -8.43
CA LEU A 353 2.91 6.29 -8.85
C LEU A 353 2.74 5.23 -7.75
N ASN A 354 1.58 5.19 -7.10
CA ASN A 354 1.32 4.29 -5.97
C ASN A 354 0.36 3.18 -6.38
N PHE A 355 0.81 1.93 -6.27
CA PHE A 355 0.04 0.72 -6.54
C PHE A 355 -0.26 -0.02 -5.23
N ASN A 356 -1.40 -0.70 -5.18
CA ASN A 356 -1.69 -1.66 -4.13
C ASN A 356 -1.04 -3.02 -4.43
N TYR A 357 -1.20 -4.00 -3.54
CA TYR A 357 -0.61 -5.33 -3.68
C TYR A 357 -1.13 -6.12 -4.90
N LEU A 358 -2.29 -5.76 -5.47
CA LEU A 358 -2.82 -6.40 -6.68
C LEU A 358 -2.11 -5.91 -7.94
N GLY A 359 -1.40 -4.78 -7.87
CA GLY A 359 -0.71 -4.18 -9.02
C GLY A 359 -1.68 -3.55 -10.01
N GLY A 360 -1.34 -3.60 -11.30
CA GLY A 360 -2.12 -3.03 -12.40
C GLY A 360 -1.38 -1.91 -13.14
N THR A 361 -2.14 -1.12 -13.90
CA THR A 361 -1.61 -0.09 -14.81
C THR A 361 -2.02 1.31 -14.37
N GLN A 362 -1.08 2.26 -14.42
CA GLN A 362 -1.34 3.69 -14.27
C GLN A 362 -0.66 4.47 -15.39
N SER A 363 -1.21 5.63 -15.74
CA SER A 363 -0.65 6.51 -16.75
C SER A 363 0.23 7.62 -16.14
N TYR A 364 1.28 7.99 -16.84
CA TYR A 364 2.07 9.21 -16.59
C TYR A 364 2.33 9.91 -17.92
N SER A 365 2.63 11.21 -17.92
CA SER A 365 3.01 11.90 -19.14
C SER A 365 4.35 12.62 -19.03
N VAL A 366 5.05 12.74 -20.15
CA VAL A 366 6.35 13.39 -20.28
C VAL A 366 6.26 14.52 -21.29
N THR A 367 6.80 15.68 -20.95
CA THR A 367 7.03 16.79 -21.88
C THR A 367 8.53 17.01 -21.98
N SER A 368 9.09 16.99 -23.19
CA SER A 368 10.52 17.21 -23.40
C SER A 368 10.81 17.92 -24.73
N TYR A 369 11.26 19.17 -24.64
CA TYR A 369 11.56 20.01 -25.80
C TYR A 369 12.57 21.09 -25.44
N ARG A 370 13.10 21.76 -26.46
CA ARG A 370 13.88 23.00 -26.32
C ARG A 370 13.19 24.13 -27.06
N LYS A 371 13.27 25.35 -26.51
CA LYS A 371 12.74 26.57 -27.11
C LYS A 371 13.82 27.63 -27.18
N ASN A 372 13.97 28.28 -28.32
CA ASN A 372 14.93 29.38 -28.45
C ASN A 372 14.31 30.78 -28.25
N ASN A 373 15.16 31.78 -28.12
CA ASN A 373 14.79 33.21 -28.01
C ASN A 373 14.10 33.80 -29.26
N GLN A 374 14.00 33.05 -30.35
CA GLN A 374 13.22 33.40 -31.56
C GLN A 374 11.86 32.69 -31.60
N GLY A 375 11.53 31.87 -30.59
CA GLY A 375 10.27 31.14 -30.50
C GLY A 375 10.25 29.80 -31.24
N ILE A 376 11.36 29.35 -31.83
CA ILE A 376 11.47 28.01 -32.42
C ILE A 376 11.47 26.96 -31.30
N ILE A 377 10.68 25.91 -31.50
CA ILE A 377 10.52 24.79 -30.56
C ILE A 377 10.93 23.50 -31.27
N GLU A 378 11.74 22.69 -30.60
CA GLU A 378 12.21 21.41 -31.12
C GLU A 378 12.10 20.31 -30.05
N PRO A 379 11.66 19.10 -30.41
CA PRO A 379 11.60 17.99 -29.47
C PRO A 379 13.01 17.58 -29.01
N VAL A 380 13.11 17.14 -27.76
CA VAL A 380 14.38 16.67 -27.18
C VAL A 380 14.21 15.22 -26.74
N GLU A 381 15.07 14.36 -27.25
CA GLU A 381 15.07 12.95 -26.86
C GLU A 381 15.37 12.80 -25.36
N TRP A 382 14.73 11.82 -24.74
CA TRP A 382 14.93 11.50 -23.34
C TRP A 382 15.08 9.99 -23.15
N THR A 383 15.76 9.63 -22.06
CA THR A 383 15.97 8.24 -21.61
C THR A 383 15.65 8.12 -20.13
N THR A 384 15.48 6.89 -19.64
CA THR A 384 15.28 6.62 -18.21
C THR A 384 16.35 5.73 -17.61
N GLN A 385 16.56 5.91 -16.31
CA GLN A 385 17.34 5.00 -15.46
C GLN A 385 16.52 4.65 -14.21
N TYR A 386 16.79 3.47 -13.65
CA TYR A 386 16.02 2.85 -12.58
C TYR A 386 16.91 2.57 -11.36
N SER A 387 16.35 2.73 -10.16
CA SER A 387 17.02 2.45 -8.90
C SER A 387 16.06 1.78 -7.91
N THR A 388 16.47 0.65 -7.34
CA THR A 388 15.73 -0.09 -6.31
C THR A 388 16.31 0.10 -4.89
N ASN A 389 17.31 0.97 -4.73
CA ASN A 389 18.02 1.21 -3.48
C ASN A 389 18.08 2.70 -3.10
N ASN A 390 16.99 3.43 -3.39
CA ASN A 390 16.82 4.85 -3.07
C ASN A 390 17.92 5.76 -3.66
N GLY A 391 18.33 5.48 -4.90
CA GLY A 391 19.16 6.37 -5.72
C GLY A 391 20.65 6.12 -5.58
N LYS A 392 21.05 5.08 -4.82
CA LYS A 392 22.46 4.72 -4.62
C LYS A 392 23.10 4.14 -5.87
N THR A 393 22.36 3.36 -6.66
CA THR A 393 22.84 2.81 -7.93
C THR A 393 21.76 2.90 -9.00
N TRP A 394 22.16 3.27 -10.22
CA TRP A 394 21.27 3.43 -11.37
C TRP A 394 21.54 2.36 -12.43
N SER A 395 20.48 1.85 -13.05
CA SER A 395 20.51 0.86 -14.12
C SER A 395 19.61 1.27 -15.28
N SER A 396 19.96 0.90 -16.51
CA SER A 396 19.07 1.03 -17.67
C SER A 396 17.98 -0.05 -17.71
N THR A 397 18.04 -1.04 -16.81
CA THR A 397 17.10 -2.16 -16.74
C THR A 397 16.11 -1.92 -15.61
N LYS A 398 14.81 -1.88 -15.94
CA LYS A 398 13.72 -1.81 -14.96
C LYS A 398 13.64 -3.10 -14.12
N PRO A 399 13.22 -3.02 -12.85
CA PRO A 399 13.00 -4.23 -12.06
C PRO A 399 11.89 -5.09 -12.68
N GLY A 400 12.02 -6.42 -12.60
CA GLY A 400 11.11 -7.36 -13.27
C GLY A 400 9.63 -7.23 -12.89
N TRP A 401 9.33 -6.63 -11.72
CA TRP A 401 7.97 -6.42 -11.27
C TRP A 401 7.28 -5.19 -11.88
N LEU A 402 8.02 -4.23 -12.43
CA LEU A 402 7.53 -3.12 -13.24
C LEU A 402 7.51 -3.62 -14.70
N THR A 403 6.42 -4.23 -15.15
CA THR A 403 6.32 -4.96 -16.42
C THR A 403 6.28 -4.05 -17.63
N GLU A 404 5.65 -2.88 -17.50
CA GLU A 404 5.59 -1.86 -18.54
C GLU A 404 6.12 -0.53 -18.01
N PHE A 405 7.06 0.06 -18.73
CA PHE A 405 7.51 1.44 -18.53
C PHE A 405 8.34 1.88 -19.74
N THR A 406 8.05 3.05 -20.31
CA THR A 406 8.77 3.55 -21.49
C THR A 406 10.18 4.01 -21.13
N SER A 407 11.19 3.41 -21.75
CA SER A 407 12.61 3.67 -21.43
C SER A 407 13.25 4.82 -22.19
N ARG A 408 12.62 5.26 -23.29
CA ARG A 408 13.06 6.40 -24.10
C ARG A 408 11.92 7.00 -24.90
N GLY A 409 12.03 8.28 -25.24
CA GLY A 409 11.11 8.96 -26.14
C GLY A 409 11.78 10.05 -26.95
N THR A 410 11.16 10.43 -28.07
CA THR A 410 11.70 11.44 -29.01
C THR A 410 11.57 12.88 -28.51
N GLY A 411 10.74 13.11 -27.48
CA GLY A 411 10.37 14.44 -27.02
C GLY A 411 9.16 15.02 -27.74
N SER A 412 8.51 15.99 -27.09
CA SER A 412 7.36 16.74 -27.60
C SER A 412 7.18 18.02 -26.77
N GLU A 413 6.63 19.05 -27.41
CA GLU A 413 6.14 20.27 -26.74
C GLU A 413 4.91 19.99 -25.88
N THR A 414 4.04 19.08 -26.33
CA THR A 414 2.85 18.66 -25.62
C THR A 414 3.13 17.42 -24.78
N ALA A 415 2.46 17.32 -23.62
CA ALA A 415 2.60 16.17 -22.74
C ALA A 415 2.16 14.88 -23.46
N THR A 416 3.08 13.93 -23.58
CA THR A 416 2.82 12.62 -24.20
C THR A 416 2.56 11.60 -23.12
N SER A 417 1.43 10.87 -23.21
CA SER A 417 1.01 9.88 -22.21
C SER A 417 1.67 8.52 -22.43
N PHE A 418 2.03 7.86 -21.34
CA PHE A 418 2.64 6.53 -21.27
C PHE A 418 2.05 5.73 -20.11
N ASN A 419 2.22 4.41 -20.15
CA ASN A 419 1.77 3.51 -19.10
C ASN A 419 2.93 3.02 -18.24
N ALA A 420 2.63 2.84 -16.96
CA ALA A 420 3.42 2.08 -16.01
C ALA A 420 2.56 0.91 -15.50
N GLU A 421 3.01 -0.32 -15.71
CA GLU A 421 2.32 -1.53 -15.24
C GLU A 421 3.18 -2.26 -14.22
N VAL A 422 2.57 -2.69 -13.11
CA VAL A 422 3.23 -3.49 -12.09
C VAL A 422 2.50 -4.79 -11.83
N THR A 423 3.27 -5.86 -11.64
CA THR A 423 2.74 -7.17 -11.24
C THR A 423 2.14 -7.14 -9.83
N PRO A 424 1.22 -8.06 -9.49
CA PRO A 424 0.84 -8.31 -8.11
C PRO A 424 2.05 -8.65 -7.22
N GLN A 425 1.98 -8.31 -5.93
CA GLN A 425 2.94 -8.76 -4.93
C GLN A 425 2.70 -10.23 -4.57
N THR A 426 3.78 -10.97 -4.34
CA THR A 426 3.71 -12.30 -3.74
C THR A 426 3.54 -12.14 -2.23
N GLY A 427 2.42 -12.64 -1.71
CA GLY A 427 2.14 -12.63 -0.28
C GLY A 427 2.79 -13.81 0.46
N VAL A 428 3.19 -13.59 1.70
CA VAL A 428 3.72 -14.62 2.60
C VAL A 428 2.66 -14.99 3.62
N SER A 429 2.17 -16.23 3.52
CA SER A 429 1.25 -16.82 4.49
C SER A 429 1.92 -16.97 5.85
N GLN A 430 1.21 -16.61 6.92
CA GLN A 430 1.62 -16.83 8.31
C GLN A 430 0.98 -18.11 8.90
N SER A 431 0.28 -18.90 8.09
CA SER A 431 -0.43 -20.09 8.57
C SER A 431 0.54 -21.25 8.86
N VAL A 432 0.40 -21.83 10.05
CA VAL A 432 1.11 -23.05 10.44
C VAL A 432 0.68 -24.24 9.57
N HIS A 433 -0.57 -24.27 9.13
CA HIS A 433 -1.12 -25.31 8.24
C HIS A 433 -0.50 -25.25 6.85
N THR A 434 -0.37 -24.03 6.29
CA THR A 434 0.36 -23.83 5.02
C THR A 434 1.80 -24.28 5.15
N THR A 435 2.45 -24.02 6.28
CA THR A 435 3.82 -24.48 6.54
C THR A 435 3.90 -26.00 6.64
N ALA A 436 2.98 -26.64 7.36
CA ALA A 436 2.92 -28.09 7.51
C ALA A 436 2.69 -28.80 6.17
N LEU A 437 1.71 -28.34 5.38
CA LEU A 437 1.42 -28.85 4.04
C LEU A 437 2.66 -28.80 3.13
N ARG A 438 3.37 -27.65 3.11
CA ARG A 438 4.59 -27.48 2.30
C ARG A 438 5.74 -28.38 2.72
N ALA A 439 5.81 -28.73 4.00
CA ALA A 439 6.87 -29.58 4.55
C ALA A 439 6.70 -31.06 4.18
N THR A 440 5.51 -31.49 3.79
CA THR A 440 5.26 -32.88 3.39
C THR A 440 5.99 -33.26 2.09
N ALA A 441 6.30 -34.55 1.95
CA ALA A 441 6.90 -35.11 0.74
C ALA A 441 5.89 -35.12 -0.41
N GLU A 442 6.35 -34.82 -1.63
CA GLU A 442 5.48 -34.80 -2.79
C GLU A 442 4.91 -36.19 -3.09
N LYS A 443 3.62 -36.25 -3.45
CA LYS A 443 2.94 -37.49 -3.86
C LYS A 443 2.77 -37.56 -5.37
N GLY A 444 3.06 -38.73 -5.93
CA GLY A 444 2.91 -38.99 -7.35
C GLY A 444 3.85 -38.15 -8.22
N SER A 445 3.71 -38.29 -9.53
CA SER A 445 4.47 -37.54 -10.52
C SER A 445 3.61 -37.29 -11.75
N LYS A 446 4.09 -36.46 -12.68
CA LYS A 446 3.40 -36.24 -13.96
C LYS A 446 3.21 -37.55 -14.76
N ALA A 447 4.16 -38.49 -14.65
CA ALA A 447 4.10 -39.77 -15.36
C ALA A 447 3.19 -40.78 -14.65
N VAL A 448 3.21 -40.78 -13.32
CA VAL A 448 2.39 -41.66 -12.48
C VAL A 448 1.73 -40.81 -11.39
N PRO A 449 0.59 -40.17 -11.68
CA PRO A 449 -0.17 -39.41 -10.70
C PRO A 449 -0.61 -40.31 -9.54
N TYR A 450 -0.65 -39.75 -8.34
CA TYR A 450 -1.13 -40.45 -7.15
C TYR A 450 -2.64 -40.64 -7.22
N ASN A 451 -3.11 -41.88 -7.32
CA ASN A 451 -4.54 -42.18 -7.35
C ASN A 451 -5.20 -41.96 -5.98
N LEU A 452 -6.16 -41.04 -5.93
CA LEU A 452 -6.89 -40.65 -4.72
C LEU A 452 -7.98 -41.66 -4.30
N SER A 453 -8.30 -42.65 -5.13
CA SER A 453 -9.27 -43.68 -4.75
C SER A 453 -8.70 -44.78 -3.85
N ASN A 454 -7.41 -44.77 -3.55
CA ASN A 454 -6.80 -45.72 -2.63
C ASN A 454 -5.70 -45.05 -1.80
N SER A 455 -5.29 -45.73 -0.72
CA SER A 455 -4.36 -45.17 0.26
C SER A 455 -2.89 -45.21 -0.17
N THR A 456 -2.56 -45.87 -1.28
CA THR A 456 -1.17 -46.09 -1.73
C THR A 456 -0.81 -45.34 -3.02
N GLY A 457 -1.80 -44.78 -3.71
CA GLY A 457 -1.64 -44.19 -5.04
C GLY A 457 -1.55 -45.22 -6.17
N ALA A 458 -1.91 -46.49 -5.92
CA ALA A 458 -1.88 -47.57 -6.89
C ALA A 458 -2.89 -47.35 -8.04
N ALA A 459 -2.70 -48.04 -9.17
CA ALA A 459 -3.54 -47.87 -10.35
C ALA A 459 -4.99 -48.35 -10.14
N ASP A 460 -5.21 -49.34 -9.28
CA ASP A 460 -6.53 -49.93 -9.06
C ASP A 460 -7.48 -48.96 -8.33
N VAL A 461 -8.73 -48.98 -8.74
CA VAL A 461 -9.79 -48.19 -8.11
C VAL A 461 -10.38 -48.96 -6.95
N GLU A 462 -10.26 -48.44 -5.73
CA GLU A 462 -10.70 -49.14 -4.51
C GLU A 462 -11.92 -48.47 -3.87
N ASN A 463 -11.84 -47.18 -3.56
CA ASN A 463 -12.87 -46.44 -2.84
C ASN A 463 -13.10 -45.07 -3.48
N THR A 464 -14.32 -44.81 -3.93
CA THR A 464 -14.65 -43.55 -4.62
C THR A 464 -15.60 -42.69 -3.79
N ALA A 465 -15.52 -41.38 -3.95
CA ALA A 465 -16.39 -40.42 -3.27
C ALA A 465 -16.56 -39.15 -4.11
N ASN A 466 -17.39 -38.21 -3.65
CA ASN A 466 -17.52 -36.89 -4.28
C ASN A 466 -16.51 -35.87 -3.75
N CYS A 467 -15.89 -36.14 -2.60
CA CYS A 467 -14.80 -35.34 -2.06
C CYS A 467 -13.52 -36.18 -1.94
N TYR A 468 -12.39 -35.66 -2.42
CA TYR A 468 -11.07 -36.24 -2.19
C TYR A 468 -10.20 -35.28 -1.39
N VAL A 469 -9.53 -35.81 -0.37
CA VAL A 469 -8.66 -35.04 0.51
C VAL A 469 -7.21 -35.13 0.07
N VAL A 470 -6.56 -33.98 -0.05
CA VAL A 470 -5.15 -33.83 -0.42
C VAL A 470 -4.40 -33.20 0.74
N ASN A 471 -3.32 -33.85 1.19
CA ASN A 471 -2.54 -33.41 2.34
C ASN A 471 -1.06 -33.18 2.04
N ALA A 472 -0.68 -33.14 0.77
CA ALA A 472 0.69 -32.93 0.34
C ALA A 472 0.75 -32.25 -1.04
N PRO A 473 1.88 -31.64 -1.44
CA PRO A 473 2.12 -31.28 -2.82
C PRO A 473 2.23 -32.53 -3.67
N GLY A 474 2.03 -32.40 -4.98
CA GLY A 474 2.15 -33.56 -5.87
C GLY A 474 1.34 -33.47 -7.14
N THR A 475 1.33 -34.59 -7.87
CA THR A 475 0.42 -34.80 -9.00
C THR A 475 -0.54 -35.93 -8.62
N TYR A 476 -1.83 -35.67 -8.74
CA TYR A 476 -2.90 -36.56 -8.29
C TYR A 476 -3.80 -36.97 -9.46
N SER A 477 -4.51 -38.07 -9.29
CA SER A 477 -5.61 -38.46 -10.17
C SER A 477 -6.76 -39.11 -9.42
N PHE A 478 -7.95 -39.09 -10.00
CA PHE A 478 -9.11 -39.87 -9.54
C PHE A 478 -9.92 -40.41 -10.73
N PRO A 479 -10.64 -41.53 -10.58
CA PRO A 479 -11.39 -42.16 -11.66
C PRO A 479 -12.72 -41.45 -11.96
N LEU A 480 -13.23 -41.59 -13.19
CA LEU A 480 -14.54 -41.08 -13.60
C LEU A 480 -15.69 -41.99 -13.11
N VAL A 481 -15.87 -42.03 -11.79
CA VAL A 481 -16.88 -42.84 -11.10
C VAL A 481 -17.86 -41.92 -10.38
N TYR A 482 -19.16 -42.28 -10.41
CA TYR A 482 -20.19 -41.57 -9.67
C TYR A 482 -20.01 -41.74 -8.16
N GLY A 483 -19.57 -40.70 -7.45
CA GLY A 483 -19.53 -40.66 -5.98
C GLY A 483 -19.05 -41.96 -5.33
N ASN A 484 -19.90 -42.55 -4.47
CA ASN A 484 -19.63 -43.77 -3.71
C ASN A 484 -19.85 -45.10 -4.48
N ALA A 485 -19.89 -45.08 -5.82
CA ALA A 485 -20.30 -46.26 -6.60
C ALA A 485 -19.26 -47.39 -6.68
N ILE A 486 -18.04 -47.20 -6.18
CA ILE A 486 -17.06 -48.27 -5.95
C ILE A 486 -16.57 -48.23 -4.50
N ASN A 487 -16.62 -49.37 -3.82
CA ASN A 487 -16.18 -49.55 -2.44
C ASN A 487 -15.41 -50.87 -2.32
N ASN A 488 -14.23 -50.84 -1.70
CA ASN A 488 -13.31 -51.98 -1.59
C ASN A 488 -13.05 -52.70 -2.93
N GLY A 489 -12.91 -51.92 -4.01
CA GLY A 489 -12.65 -52.42 -5.37
C GLY A 489 -13.83 -53.09 -6.06
N GLN A 490 -15.01 -53.09 -5.44
CA GLN A 490 -16.23 -53.71 -5.96
C GLN A 490 -17.29 -52.67 -6.29
N VAL A 491 -18.19 -53.02 -7.21
CA VAL A 491 -19.35 -52.19 -7.55
C VAL A 491 -20.27 -52.06 -6.33
N ASN A 492 -20.55 -50.83 -5.92
CA ASN A 492 -21.44 -50.51 -4.82
C ASN A 492 -22.82 -50.08 -5.34
N TYR A 493 -23.67 -51.06 -5.65
CA TYR A 493 -25.04 -50.80 -6.15
C TYR A 493 -25.89 -49.96 -5.20
N ALA A 494 -25.68 -50.05 -3.88
CA ALA A 494 -26.43 -49.31 -2.88
C ALA A 494 -26.20 -47.78 -2.96
N ALA A 495 -25.13 -47.33 -3.63
CA ALA A 495 -24.89 -45.92 -3.84
C ALA A 495 -25.84 -45.30 -4.88
N TYR A 496 -26.34 -46.07 -5.84
CA TYR A 496 -27.16 -45.59 -6.95
C TYR A 496 -28.46 -46.38 -7.20
N THR A 497 -28.82 -47.26 -6.26
CA THR A 497 -30.13 -47.91 -6.17
C THR A 497 -30.66 -47.80 -4.74
N SER A 498 -31.95 -47.99 -4.54
CA SER A 498 -32.61 -47.92 -3.24
C SER A 498 -33.47 -49.15 -2.97
N LYS A 499 -33.52 -49.55 -1.70
CA LYS A 499 -34.45 -50.55 -1.16
C LYS A 499 -35.64 -49.90 -0.45
N ALA A 500 -35.66 -48.57 -0.33
CA ALA A 500 -36.78 -47.85 0.28
C ALA A 500 -38.04 -47.97 -0.57
N SER A 501 -39.19 -48.07 0.09
CA SER A 501 -40.50 -48.24 -0.54
C SER A 501 -41.46 -47.08 -0.26
N ILE A 502 -40.94 -45.93 0.17
CA ILE A 502 -41.76 -44.74 0.46
C ILE A 502 -42.05 -43.95 -0.82
N GLN A 503 -43.19 -43.27 -0.86
CA GLN A 503 -43.47 -42.28 -1.90
C GLN A 503 -42.43 -41.14 -1.84
N GLY A 504 -41.89 -40.76 -3.00
CA GLY A 504 -40.78 -39.80 -3.08
C GLY A 504 -39.40 -40.44 -2.95
N THR A 505 -39.27 -41.75 -3.19
CA THR A 505 -37.98 -42.43 -3.35
C THR A 505 -37.50 -42.32 -4.79
N LEU A 506 -36.27 -41.84 -5.00
CA LEU A 506 -35.60 -41.90 -6.30
C LEU A 506 -34.87 -43.24 -6.42
N ASN A 507 -35.28 -44.08 -7.39
CA ASN A 507 -34.67 -45.37 -7.66
C ASN A 507 -34.84 -45.79 -9.13
N PRO A 508 -33.75 -46.08 -9.87
CA PRO A 508 -32.36 -45.77 -9.52
C PRO A 508 -32.13 -44.26 -9.40
N PHE A 509 -30.99 -43.88 -8.81
CA PHE A 509 -30.51 -42.49 -8.88
C PHE A 509 -30.14 -42.12 -10.31
N ILE A 510 -30.23 -40.84 -10.67
CA ILE A 510 -30.12 -40.37 -12.06
C ILE A 510 -28.83 -39.59 -12.36
N ASN A 511 -28.39 -39.65 -13.61
CA ASN A 511 -27.25 -38.91 -14.11
C ASN A 511 -27.64 -37.51 -14.65
N HIS A 512 -26.67 -36.80 -15.23
CA HIS A 512 -26.87 -35.47 -15.83
C HIS A 512 -27.91 -35.43 -16.95
N LEU A 513 -28.28 -36.56 -17.57
CA LEU A 513 -29.34 -36.64 -18.59
C LEU A 513 -30.72 -36.89 -18.00
N GLY A 514 -30.79 -37.26 -16.71
CA GLY A 514 -32.01 -37.70 -16.05
C GLY A 514 -32.26 -39.21 -16.19
N ASN A 515 -31.32 -39.93 -16.80
CA ASN A 515 -31.40 -41.38 -16.94
C ASN A 515 -30.90 -42.04 -15.65
N GLY A 516 -31.52 -43.17 -15.29
CA GLY A 516 -31.03 -44.00 -14.19
C GLY A 516 -29.58 -44.42 -14.39
N ILE A 517 -28.77 -44.33 -13.35
CA ILE A 517 -27.39 -44.81 -13.34
C ILE A 517 -27.43 -46.34 -13.32
N THR A 518 -26.73 -46.96 -14.27
CA THR A 518 -26.71 -48.42 -14.46
C THR A 518 -25.32 -49.03 -14.26
N ASP A 519 -24.28 -48.22 -14.40
CA ASP A 519 -22.87 -48.61 -14.18
C ASP A 519 -22.17 -47.53 -13.33
N PRO A 520 -21.25 -47.91 -12.42
CA PRO A 520 -20.50 -46.94 -11.60
C PRO A 520 -19.67 -45.95 -12.43
N TYR A 521 -19.16 -46.37 -13.59
CA TYR A 521 -18.31 -45.54 -14.44
C TYR A 521 -19.15 -44.68 -15.37
N ILE A 522 -18.89 -43.37 -15.36
CA ILE A 522 -19.67 -42.37 -16.10
C ILE A 522 -19.75 -42.74 -17.59
N ALA A 523 -18.61 -43.09 -18.20
CA ALA A 523 -18.51 -43.38 -19.63
C ALA A 523 -19.22 -44.65 -20.09
N LYS A 524 -19.66 -45.51 -19.17
CA LYS A 524 -20.39 -46.75 -19.46
C LYS A 524 -21.91 -46.59 -19.41
N ASN A 525 -22.40 -45.40 -19.06
CA ASN A 525 -23.82 -45.08 -19.10
C ASN A 525 -24.16 -44.49 -20.47
N THR A 526 -25.34 -44.83 -21.00
CA THR A 526 -25.78 -44.41 -22.34
C THR A 526 -25.70 -42.89 -22.50
N ASP A 527 -25.12 -42.45 -23.62
CA ASP A 527 -24.93 -41.04 -24.01
C ASP A 527 -24.08 -40.19 -23.05
N CYS A 528 -23.36 -40.81 -22.11
CA CYS A 528 -22.45 -40.11 -21.20
C CYS A 528 -21.01 -40.14 -21.75
N VAL A 529 -20.67 -39.20 -22.63
CA VAL A 529 -19.36 -39.18 -23.30
C VAL A 529 -18.45 -38.06 -22.73
N PRO A 530 -17.47 -38.40 -21.87
CA PRO A 530 -16.52 -37.42 -21.33
C PRO A 530 -15.49 -36.99 -22.40
N VAL A 531 -15.26 -35.69 -22.52
CA VAL A 531 -14.37 -35.09 -23.52
C VAL A 531 -13.26 -34.25 -22.90
N LYS A 532 -13.54 -33.51 -21.82
CA LYS A 532 -12.54 -32.68 -21.14
C LYS A 532 -12.84 -32.46 -19.66
N ALA A 533 -11.79 -32.24 -18.87
CA ALA A 533 -11.90 -31.84 -17.47
C ALA A 533 -11.47 -30.38 -17.31
N GLU A 534 -12.11 -29.67 -16.38
CA GLU A 534 -11.84 -28.25 -16.16
C GLU A 534 -12.10 -27.85 -14.71
N LEU A 535 -11.40 -26.83 -14.23
CA LEU A 535 -11.72 -26.16 -12.97
C LEU A 535 -13.08 -25.45 -13.10
N VAL A 536 -13.95 -25.61 -12.11
CA VAL A 536 -15.16 -24.80 -11.96
C VAL A 536 -14.83 -23.55 -11.13
N TRP A 537 -14.30 -23.76 -9.92
CA TRP A 537 -13.79 -22.71 -9.06
C TRP A 537 -12.77 -23.28 -8.06
N GLN A 538 -11.94 -22.40 -7.50
CA GLN A 538 -11.10 -22.67 -6.33
C GLN A 538 -11.05 -21.45 -5.41
N ASP A 539 -10.88 -21.64 -4.11
CA ASP A 539 -10.92 -20.55 -3.10
C ASP A 539 -9.53 -20.02 -2.71
N ALA A 540 -8.50 -20.42 -3.45
CA ALA A 540 -7.14 -19.91 -3.35
C ALA A 540 -6.48 -19.90 -4.74
N PRO A 541 -5.63 -18.91 -5.06
CA PRO A 541 -5.02 -18.80 -6.38
C PRO A 541 -4.08 -19.99 -6.64
N SER A 542 -4.23 -20.62 -7.80
CA SER A 542 -3.40 -21.76 -8.23
C SER A 542 -3.34 -22.90 -7.21
N LEU A 543 -4.45 -23.13 -6.48
CA LEU A 543 -4.57 -24.22 -5.50
C LEU A 543 -4.44 -25.59 -6.19
N VAL A 544 -5.14 -25.75 -7.33
CA VAL A 544 -4.96 -26.86 -8.27
C VAL A 544 -4.62 -26.32 -9.66
N THR A 545 -3.68 -26.98 -10.34
CA THR A 545 -3.20 -26.63 -11.67
C THR A 545 -3.13 -27.88 -12.56
N ASP A 546 -2.77 -27.72 -13.83
CA ASP A 546 -2.55 -28.84 -14.77
C ASP A 546 -3.70 -29.87 -14.83
N ILE A 547 -4.96 -29.41 -14.71
CA ILE A 547 -6.14 -30.27 -14.77
C ILE A 547 -6.25 -30.87 -16.18
N LYS A 548 -6.31 -32.20 -16.24
CA LYS A 548 -6.35 -32.94 -17.50
C LYS A 548 -7.28 -34.13 -17.39
N TYR A 549 -8.11 -34.31 -18.40
CA TYR A 549 -8.80 -35.57 -18.65
C TYR A 549 -7.86 -36.53 -19.39
N ASN A 550 -7.67 -37.72 -18.82
CA ASN A 550 -6.88 -38.80 -19.42
C ASN A 550 -7.84 -39.94 -19.78
N SER A 551 -8.15 -40.08 -21.06
CA SER A 551 -8.98 -41.18 -21.54
C SER A 551 -8.28 -42.52 -21.32
N GLY A 552 -9.07 -43.58 -21.10
CA GLY A 552 -8.54 -44.91 -20.85
C GLY A 552 -9.63 -45.91 -20.48
N THR A 553 -9.22 -47.05 -19.93
CA THR A 553 -10.11 -48.11 -19.45
C THR A 553 -11.16 -47.54 -18.49
N ASN A 554 -12.40 -48.04 -18.59
CA ASN A 554 -13.53 -47.59 -17.78
C ASN A 554 -13.80 -46.07 -17.81
N GLY A 555 -13.46 -45.39 -18.92
CA GLY A 555 -13.65 -43.96 -19.07
C GLY A 555 -12.47 -43.10 -18.60
N GLY A 556 -11.41 -43.71 -18.05
CA GLY A 556 -10.18 -43.02 -17.69
C GLY A 556 -10.21 -42.27 -16.36
N THR A 557 -9.37 -41.25 -16.24
CA THR A 557 -9.16 -40.48 -15.00
C THR A 557 -9.09 -38.97 -15.25
N ILE A 558 -9.28 -38.18 -14.19
CA ILE A 558 -8.86 -36.78 -14.15
C ILE A 558 -7.57 -36.70 -13.35
N SER A 559 -6.56 -36.02 -13.89
CA SER A 559 -5.34 -35.67 -13.15
C SER A 559 -5.23 -34.18 -12.92
N PHE A 560 -4.57 -33.77 -11.84
CA PHE A 560 -4.26 -32.38 -11.53
C PHE A 560 -2.98 -32.29 -10.68
N LYS A 561 -2.42 -31.09 -10.57
CA LYS A 561 -1.23 -30.81 -9.78
C LYS A 561 -1.55 -29.88 -8.61
N VAL A 562 -0.87 -30.09 -7.49
CA VAL A 562 -0.82 -29.20 -6.34
C VAL A 562 0.64 -28.78 -6.16
N ASP A 563 0.95 -27.55 -6.54
CA ASP A 563 2.31 -27.01 -6.47
C ASP A 563 2.75 -26.75 -5.03
N LYS A 564 3.96 -27.18 -4.68
CA LYS A 564 4.54 -26.97 -3.34
C LYS A 564 4.59 -25.51 -2.93
N GLU A 565 4.85 -24.59 -3.85
CA GLU A 565 4.87 -23.16 -3.55
C GLU A 565 3.47 -22.58 -3.31
N ASN A 566 2.43 -23.20 -3.87
CA ASN A 566 1.06 -22.69 -3.81
C ASN A 566 0.17 -23.39 -2.78
N ILE A 567 0.54 -24.61 -2.35
CA ILE A 567 -0.25 -25.42 -1.43
C ILE A 567 -0.55 -24.67 -0.12
N ARG A 568 -1.81 -24.76 0.30
CA ARG A 568 -2.39 -24.24 1.53
C ARG A 568 -3.76 -24.90 1.74
N GLN A 569 -4.36 -24.74 2.92
CA GLN A 569 -5.73 -25.18 3.14
C GLN A 569 -6.67 -24.48 2.16
N GLY A 570 -7.53 -25.25 1.49
CA GLY A 570 -8.39 -24.71 0.44
C GLY A 570 -9.29 -25.74 -0.21
N ASN A 571 -10.20 -25.25 -1.03
CA ASN A 571 -11.22 -26.00 -1.71
C ASN A 571 -11.19 -25.71 -3.21
N ALA A 572 -11.31 -26.75 -4.02
CA ALA A 572 -11.50 -26.64 -5.47
C ALA A 572 -12.61 -27.58 -5.95
N LEU A 573 -13.27 -27.21 -7.03
CA LEU A 573 -14.29 -28.00 -7.69
C LEU A 573 -13.85 -28.28 -9.13
N ILE A 574 -13.68 -29.54 -9.49
CA ILE A 574 -13.27 -29.98 -10.83
C ILE A 574 -14.44 -30.72 -11.49
N ALA A 575 -14.71 -30.43 -12.76
CA ALA A 575 -15.81 -31.04 -13.51
C ALA A 575 -15.32 -31.75 -14.78
N ILE A 576 -16.00 -32.83 -15.16
CA ILE A 576 -15.88 -33.48 -16.48
C ILE A 576 -17.02 -33.02 -17.39
N LYS A 577 -16.69 -32.69 -18.64
CA LYS A 577 -17.60 -32.11 -19.64
C LYS A 577 -17.65 -32.93 -20.93
N ASP A 578 -18.77 -32.85 -21.63
CA ASP A 578 -18.96 -33.40 -22.98
C ASP A 578 -18.44 -32.43 -24.06
N SER A 579 -18.63 -32.79 -25.33
CA SER A 579 -18.28 -31.95 -26.49
C SER A 579 -19.07 -30.64 -26.58
N GLN A 580 -20.21 -30.54 -25.89
CA GLN A 580 -21.10 -29.40 -25.86
C GLN A 580 -20.82 -28.48 -24.66
N ASN A 581 -19.79 -28.79 -23.86
CA ASN A 581 -19.47 -28.14 -22.58
C ASN A 581 -20.50 -28.38 -21.46
N THR A 582 -21.41 -29.34 -21.61
CA THR A 582 -22.29 -29.78 -20.53
C THR A 582 -21.46 -30.51 -19.48
N ILE A 583 -21.64 -30.20 -18.20
CA ILE A 583 -21.01 -30.94 -17.11
C ILE A 583 -21.76 -32.28 -16.92
N LEU A 584 -21.03 -33.39 -16.97
CA LEU A 584 -21.58 -34.72 -16.67
C LEU A 584 -21.52 -35.03 -15.17
N TRP A 585 -20.46 -34.55 -14.50
CA TRP A 585 -20.22 -34.71 -13.07
C TRP A 585 -19.10 -33.79 -12.57
N SER A 586 -19.01 -33.61 -11.25
CA SER A 586 -18.00 -32.78 -10.59
C SER A 586 -17.63 -33.32 -9.21
N TRP A 587 -16.39 -33.05 -8.79
CA TRP A 587 -15.80 -33.53 -7.54
C TRP A 587 -15.15 -32.39 -6.78
N HIS A 588 -15.31 -32.42 -5.46
CA HIS A 588 -14.66 -31.53 -4.51
C HIS A 588 -13.24 -32.05 -4.20
N ILE A 589 -12.25 -31.18 -4.39
CA ILE A 589 -10.90 -31.40 -3.92
C ILE A 589 -10.70 -30.52 -2.69
N TRP A 590 -10.45 -31.15 -1.55
CA TRP A 590 -10.21 -30.45 -0.29
C TRP A 590 -8.75 -30.63 0.12
N ILE A 591 -8.00 -29.53 0.16
CA ILE A 591 -6.61 -29.53 0.59
C ILE A 591 -6.57 -29.21 2.08
N THR A 592 -6.05 -30.12 2.89
CA THR A 592 -5.87 -29.92 4.33
C THR A 592 -4.82 -30.85 4.92
N ASP A 593 -4.10 -30.37 5.93
CA ASP A 593 -3.19 -31.15 6.77
C ASP A 593 -3.90 -31.84 7.95
N GLU A 594 -5.17 -31.52 8.16
CA GLU A 594 -5.98 -32.08 9.23
C GLU A 594 -6.21 -33.59 9.03
N ASN A 595 -6.04 -34.37 10.10
CA ASN A 595 -6.33 -35.78 10.07
C ASN A 595 -7.84 -36.02 10.24
N ILE A 596 -8.56 -36.09 9.13
CA ILE A 596 -10.02 -36.30 9.13
C ILE A 596 -10.44 -37.63 9.77
N TYR A 597 -9.55 -38.63 9.80
CA TYR A 597 -9.80 -39.95 10.39
C TYR A 597 -9.56 -39.98 11.90
N HIS A 598 -9.07 -38.89 12.50
CA HIS A 598 -9.08 -38.71 13.94
C HIS A 598 -10.49 -38.29 14.39
N THR A 599 -11.43 -39.23 14.27
CA THR A 599 -12.85 -38.98 14.56
C THR A 599 -13.08 -38.75 16.04
N ILE A 600 -14.10 -37.93 16.34
CA ILE A 600 -14.52 -37.63 17.70
C ILE A 600 -15.85 -38.34 17.94
N LYS A 601 -15.85 -39.27 18.89
CA LYS A 601 -17.03 -40.02 19.29
C LYS A 601 -18.00 -39.12 20.07
N VAL A 602 -19.17 -38.87 19.51
CA VAL A 602 -20.24 -38.08 20.15
C VAL A 602 -21.42 -39.00 20.45
N THR A 603 -21.86 -39.01 21.71
CA THR A 603 -23.03 -39.77 22.17
C THR A 603 -24.24 -38.86 22.23
N ASN A 604 -25.29 -39.26 21.52
CA ASN A 604 -26.53 -38.54 21.43
C ASN A 604 -27.42 -38.75 22.68
N HIS A 605 -28.60 -38.13 22.73
CA HIS A 605 -29.51 -38.23 23.88
C HIS A 605 -30.09 -39.65 24.07
N GLN A 606 -30.20 -40.41 22.99
CA GLN A 606 -30.65 -41.82 22.99
C GLN A 606 -29.56 -42.80 23.44
N ASN A 607 -28.38 -42.31 23.85
CA ASN A 607 -27.18 -43.10 24.17
C ASN A 607 -26.62 -43.89 22.97
N VAL A 608 -26.83 -43.41 21.75
CA VAL A 608 -26.17 -43.93 20.54
C VAL A 608 -24.97 -43.05 20.23
N SER A 609 -23.82 -43.68 19.97
CA SER A 609 -22.59 -42.98 19.64
C SER A 609 -22.33 -42.95 18.14
N HIS A 610 -21.90 -41.79 17.65
CA HIS A 610 -21.51 -41.54 16.26
C HIS A 610 -20.08 -40.99 16.23
N ASP A 611 -19.25 -41.48 15.31
CA ASP A 611 -17.86 -41.06 15.15
C ASP A 611 -17.77 -39.93 14.12
N LEU A 612 -17.79 -38.66 14.59
CA LEU A 612 -17.83 -37.48 13.72
C LEU A 612 -16.44 -37.10 13.24
N MET A 613 -16.36 -36.55 12.03
CA MET A 613 -15.16 -35.87 11.53
C MET A 613 -14.76 -34.73 12.50
N PRO A 614 -13.46 -34.49 12.75
CA PRO A 614 -13.00 -33.51 13.76
C PRO A 614 -13.20 -32.04 13.35
N ILE A 615 -13.51 -31.78 12.08
CA ILE A 615 -13.80 -30.45 11.50
C ILE A 615 -14.93 -30.53 10.48
N HIS A 616 -15.52 -29.40 10.09
CA HIS A 616 -16.51 -29.35 9.01
C HIS A 616 -15.88 -29.72 7.66
N LEU A 617 -16.69 -30.25 6.74
CA LEU A 617 -16.21 -30.56 5.38
C LEU A 617 -15.77 -29.29 4.64
N GLY A 618 -14.56 -29.32 4.08
CA GLY A 618 -13.98 -28.17 3.38
C GLY A 618 -13.46 -27.08 4.32
N TRP A 619 -13.27 -27.40 5.61
CA TRP A 619 -12.76 -26.43 6.59
C TRP A 619 -11.35 -25.93 6.22
N CYS A 620 -11.16 -24.63 6.37
CA CYS A 620 -9.91 -23.91 6.28
C CYS A 620 -9.78 -23.03 7.51
N GLU A 621 -8.64 -23.11 8.20
CA GLU A 621 -8.32 -22.20 9.30
C GLU A 621 -8.11 -20.76 8.80
N GLY A 622 -8.21 -19.81 9.73
CA GLY A 622 -7.96 -18.41 9.42
C GLY A 622 -6.53 -18.17 8.92
N GLU A 623 -6.40 -17.54 7.75
CA GLU A 623 -5.09 -17.23 7.15
C GLU A 623 -4.81 -15.74 7.19
N VAL A 624 -3.58 -15.35 7.55
CA VAL A 624 -3.05 -14.00 7.39
C VAL A 624 -1.95 -14.03 6.32
N ILE A 625 -2.06 -13.14 5.33
CA ILE A 625 -1.08 -13.01 4.25
C ILE A 625 -0.48 -11.60 4.29
N ASN A 626 0.84 -11.52 4.39
CA ASN A 626 1.58 -10.27 4.39
C ASN A 626 2.23 -10.01 3.03
N TYR A 627 2.08 -8.79 2.52
CA TYR A 627 2.66 -8.32 1.27
C TYR A 627 3.69 -7.23 1.56
N ALA A 628 4.97 -7.53 1.27
CA ALA A 628 6.07 -6.61 1.52
C ALA A 628 6.08 -5.46 0.51
N ALA A 629 6.27 -4.23 0.99
CA ALA A 629 6.42 -3.06 0.12
C ALA A 629 7.65 -3.18 -0.78
N ARG A 630 7.54 -2.67 -2.01
CA ARG A 630 8.66 -2.53 -2.95
C ARG A 630 8.57 -1.20 -3.69
N SER A 631 9.72 -0.61 -4.03
CA SER A 631 9.79 0.68 -4.70
C SER A 631 10.88 0.71 -5.77
N CYS A 632 10.70 1.56 -6.77
CA CYS A 632 11.67 1.87 -7.81
C CYS A 632 11.66 3.36 -8.08
N GLN A 633 12.79 4.02 -7.92
CA GLN A 633 12.99 5.37 -8.42
C GLN A 633 13.30 5.32 -9.92
N VAL A 634 12.72 6.26 -10.68
CA VAL A 634 12.93 6.39 -12.12
C VAL A 634 13.41 7.80 -12.42
N GLN A 635 14.60 7.91 -13.00
CA GLN A 635 15.21 9.16 -13.41
C GLN A 635 15.08 9.33 -14.92
N PHE A 636 14.41 10.39 -15.35
CA PHE A 636 14.35 10.84 -16.73
C PHE A 636 15.52 11.77 -17.02
N ILE A 637 16.18 11.59 -18.17
CA ILE A 637 17.37 12.35 -18.57
C ILE A 637 17.15 12.88 -19.98
N ALA A 638 17.22 14.20 -20.14
CA ALA A 638 17.12 14.89 -21.44
C ALA A 638 18.11 16.07 -21.49
N HIS A 639 19.14 15.98 -22.34
CA HIS A 639 20.17 17.02 -22.51
C HIS A 639 20.71 17.61 -21.16
N GLY A 640 21.07 16.74 -20.22
CA GLY A 640 21.58 17.14 -18.89
C GLY A 640 20.50 17.56 -17.87
N GLN A 641 19.24 17.72 -18.27
CA GLN A 641 18.13 17.87 -17.34
C GLN A 641 17.72 16.52 -16.77
N THR A 642 17.44 16.50 -15.46
CA THR A 642 16.95 15.30 -14.78
C THR A 642 15.61 15.55 -14.09
N ARG A 643 14.70 14.56 -14.18
CA ARG A 643 13.48 14.51 -13.38
C ARG A 643 13.34 13.15 -12.72
N LEU A 644 12.94 13.14 -11.46
CA LEU A 644 12.82 11.93 -10.66
C LEU A 644 11.36 11.67 -10.34
N ILE A 645 10.93 10.41 -10.49
CA ILE A 645 9.66 9.93 -9.96
C ILE A 645 9.89 8.66 -9.15
N THR A 646 8.93 8.29 -8.31
CA THR A 646 8.97 7.02 -7.57
C THR A 646 7.77 6.15 -7.91
N VAL A 647 8.02 4.91 -8.31
CA VAL A 647 6.99 3.87 -8.44
C VAL A 647 6.99 3.03 -7.17
N ASN A 648 5.87 3.04 -6.45
CA ASN A 648 5.70 2.30 -5.20
C ASN A 648 4.62 1.25 -5.34
N GLN A 649 4.88 0.08 -4.78
CA GLN A 649 3.83 -0.88 -4.45
C GLN A 649 3.78 -1.04 -2.94
N MET A 650 2.68 -0.58 -2.35
CA MET A 650 2.54 -0.41 -0.90
C MET A 650 2.51 -1.76 -0.18
N ARG A 651 2.88 -1.76 1.11
CA ARG A 651 2.66 -2.92 1.97
C ARG A 651 1.15 -3.18 2.13
N SER A 652 0.77 -4.43 2.26
CA SER A 652 -0.61 -4.80 2.56
C SER A 652 -0.66 -6.07 3.42
N THR A 653 -1.77 -6.27 4.11
CA THR A 653 -2.07 -7.50 4.84
C THR A 653 -3.52 -7.86 4.55
N THR A 654 -3.76 -9.13 4.21
CA THR A 654 -5.11 -9.68 4.09
C THR A 654 -5.30 -10.78 5.13
N SER A 655 -6.54 -10.95 5.61
CA SER A 655 -6.87 -12.03 6.54
C SER A 655 -8.22 -12.67 6.24
N THR A 656 -8.34 -13.94 6.61
CA THR A 656 -9.59 -14.71 6.66
C THR A 656 -9.78 -15.28 8.07
N GLN A 657 -11.02 -15.57 8.45
CA GLN A 657 -11.36 -16.37 9.63
C GLN A 657 -11.70 -17.80 9.20
N GLY A 658 -11.76 -18.72 10.16
CA GLY A 658 -12.14 -20.12 9.92
C GLY A 658 -13.43 -20.22 9.10
N ASN A 659 -13.41 -21.00 8.02
CA ASN A 659 -14.51 -21.10 7.07
C ASN A 659 -14.61 -22.51 6.48
N CYS A 660 -15.79 -22.88 5.97
CA CYS A 660 -16.01 -24.12 5.23
C CYS A 660 -16.87 -23.88 3.98
N THR A 661 -16.89 -24.88 3.10
CA THR A 661 -17.87 -24.96 2.01
C THR A 661 -19.28 -25.17 2.53
N PHE A 662 -20.28 -24.76 1.75
CA PHE A 662 -21.70 -25.00 2.03
C PHE A 662 -22.31 -25.98 1.03
N TYR A 663 -23.43 -26.62 1.38
CA TYR A 663 -24.12 -27.59 0.53
C TYR A 663 -25.63 -27.35 0.60
N GLU A 664 -26.32 -27.43 -0.54
CA GLU A 664 -27.78 -27.60 -0.55
C GLU A 664 -28.10 -29.06 -0.27
N TRP A 665 -29.21 -29.32 0.43
CA TRP A 665 -29.55 -30.67 0.83
C TRP A 665 -29.79 -31.57 -0.40
N GLY A 666 -29.20 -32.77 -0.38
CA GLY A 666 -29.29 -33.73 -1.48
C GLY A 666 -28.35 -33.48 -2.66
N ARG A 667 -27.42 -32.51 -2.55
CA ARG A 667 -26.37 -32.25 -3.53
C ARG A 667 -25.00 -32.70 -3.06
N LYS A 668 -24.16 -33.11 -4.01
CA LYS A 668 -22.74 -33.44 -3.76
C LYS A 668 -21.79 -32.25 -3.86
N ASP A 669 -22.23 -31.17 -4.49
CA ASP A 669 -21.34 -30.10 -4.95
C ASP A 669 -21.15 -29.03 -3.87
N PRO A 670 -19.90 -28.68 -3.54
CA PRO A 670 -19.63 -27.58 -2.62
C PRO A 670 -20.00 -26.24 -3.25
N LEU A 671 -20.67 -25.43 -2.45
CA LEU A 671 -20.83 -24.00 -2.66
C LEU A 671 -19.69 -23.26 -1.96
N ARG A 672 -19.30 -22.12 -2.54
CA ARG A 672 -18.11 -21.36 -2.14
C ARG A 672 -18.16 -20.97 -0.66
N PRO A 673 -17.02 -20.92 0.06
CA PRO A 673 -16.98 -20.53 1.47
C PRO A 673 -17.18 -19.02 1.69
N SER A 674 -17.47 -18.64 2.93
CA SER A 674 -17.34 -17.25 3.41
C SER A 674 -15.87 -16.92 3.71
N SER A 675 -15.52 -15.65 3.84
CA SER A 675 -14.20 -15.26 4.36
C SER A 675 -14.07 -15.42 5.88
N GLY A 676 -15.13 -15.93 6.54
CA GLY A 676 -15.32 -15.92 7.99
C GLY A 676 -15.67 -14.55 8.58
N TYR A 677 -15.47 -13.45 7.85
CA TYR A 677 -15.75 -12.09 8.33
C TYR A 677 -17.07 -11.52 7.76
N ALA A 678 -18.06 -11.34 8.64
CA ALA A 678 -19.36 -10.76 8.28
C ALA A 678 -19.95 -11.44 7.02
N TYR A 679 -20.68 -10.72 6.19
CA TYR A 679 -21.36 -11.29 5.00
C TYR A 679 -20.47 -11.34 3.74
N LYS A 680 -19.14 -11.49 3.90
CA LYS A 680 -18.19 -11.44 2.77
C LYS A 680 -17.86 -12.84 2.25
N ASN A 681 -17.93 -13.01 0.93
CA ASN A 681 -17.42 -14.21 0.27
C ASN A 681 -15.89 -14.25 0.40
N LYS A 682 -15.34 -15.46 0.57
CA LYS A 682 -13.91 -15.67 0.34
C LYS A 682 -13.60 -15.41 -1.12
N THR A 683 -12.43 -14.84 -1.41
CA THR A 683 -11.99 -14.67 -2.79
C THR A 683 -11.87 -16.04 -3.45
N TRP A 684 -12.49 -16.18 -4.61
CA TRP A 684 -12.42 -17.39 -5.42
C TRP A 684 -11.90 -17.06 -6.82
N TYR A 685 -11.44 -18.09 -7.51
CA TYR A 685 -10.79 -18.00 -8.81
C TYR A 685 -11.47 -18.95 -9.79
N ASN A 686 -11.79 -18.46 -10.98
CA ASN A 686 -12.31 -19.30 -12.07
C ASN A 686 -11.18 -20.04 -12.80
N ALA A 687 -11.54 -20.81 -13.84
CA ALA A 687 -10.57 -21.53 -14.69
C ALA A 687 -9.51 -20.63 -15.35
N ALA A 688 -9.79 -19.35 -15.57
CA ALA A 688 -8.85 -18.38 -16.13
C ALA A 688 -7.95 -17.73 -15.06
N GLY A 689 -8.08 -18.12 -13.78
CA GLY A 689 -7.35 -17.53 -12.66
C GLY A 689 -7.84 -16.13 -12.28
N ILE A 690 -9.02 -15.71 -12.75
CA ILE A 690 -9.59 -14.40 -12.43
C ILE A 690 -10.22 -14.47 -11.04
N ALA A 691 -9.76 -13.58 -10.14
CA ALA A 691 -10.27 -13.46 -8.79
C ALA A 691 -11.65 -12.79 -8.75
N SER A 692 -12.52 -13.21 -7.83
CA SER A 692 -13.82 -12.61 -7.58
C SER A 692 -14.27 -12.82 -6.13
N THR A 693 -15.11 -11.92 -5.63
CA THR A 693 -15.82 -12.05 -4.34
C THR A 693 -17.34 -11.98 -4.55
N ALA A 694 -17.80 -12.17 -5.79
CA ALA A 694 -19.22 -12.15 -6.13
C ALA A 694 -19.98 -13.27 -5.42
N ASN A 695 -21.27 -13.03 -5.17
CA ASN A 695 -22.19 -14.03 -4.65
C ASN A 695 -22.31 -15.22 -5.62
N HIS A 696 -22.79 -16.34 -5.09
CA HIS A 696 -23.09 -17.50 -5.90
C HIS A 696 -24.21 -17.18 -6.89
N ALA A 697 -24.13 -17.72 -8.11
CA ALA A 697 -25.23 -17.58 -9.05
C ALA A 697 -26.44 -18.38 -8.56
N VAL A 698 -27.65 -17.89 -8.85
CA VAL A 698 -28.90 -18.55 -8.51
C VAL A 698 -29.80 -18.67 -9.74
N GLU A 699 -30.52 -19.78 -9.85
CA GLU A 699 -31.48 -20.02 -10.93
C GLU A 699 -32.67 -20.80 -10.38
N SER A 700 -33.87 -20.54 -10.91
CA SER A 700 -35.08 -21.30 -10.56
C SER A 700 -35.13 -22.58 -11.39
N PHE A 701 -34.68 -23.70 -10.81
CA PHE A 701 -34.78 -25.02 -11.43
C PHE A 701 -36.16 -25.62 -11.19
N PRO A 702 -36.76 -26.29 -12.20
CA PRO A 702 -37.97 -27.08 -11.97
C PRO A 702 -37.72 -28.20 -10.96
N PHE A 703 -38.74 -28.58 -10.20
CA PHE A 703 -38.67 -29.64 -9.18
C PHE A 703 -38.40 -31.05 -9.74
N GLY A 704 -38.08 -31.99 -8.85
CA GLY A 704 -37.88 -33.40 -9.17
C GLY A 704 -36.64 -33.66 -10.04
N ASN A 705 -36.77 -34.55 -11.02
CA ASN A 705 -35.64 -34.97 -11.88
C ASN A 705 -34.93 -33.82 -12.57
N GLU A 706 -35.66 -32.79 -13.00
CA GLU A 706 -35.06 -31.62 -13.64
C GLU A 706 -34.18 -30.82 -12.67
N CYS A 707 -34.55 -30.77 -11.38
CA CYS A 707 -33.72 -30.14 -10.36
C CYS A 707 -32.40 -30.89 -10.23
N ILE A 708 -32.46 -32.22 -10.08
CA ILE A 708 -31.27 -33.08 -9.94
C ILE A 708 -30.36 -33.01 -11.19
N LYS A 709 -30.93 -33.00 -12.40
CA LYS A 709 -30.17 -32.78 -13.64
C LYS A 709 -29.42 -31.45 -13.61
N ASN A 710 -30.09 -30.38 -13.20
CA ASN A 710 -29.47 -29.06 -13.10
C ASN A 710 -28.44 -28.99 -11.97
N TYR A 711 -28.65 -29.68 -10.84
CA TYR A 711 -27.67 -29.81 -9.78
C TYR A 711 -26.35 -30.39 -10.30
N ILE A 712 -26.42 -31.40 -11.16
CA ILE A 712 -25.24 -32.03 -11.76
C ILE A 712 -24.63 -31.12 -12.85
N ARG A 713 -25.45 -30.54 -13.75
CA ARG A 713 -24.98 -29.73 -14.88
C ARG A 713 -24.45 -28.36 -14.48
N LYS A 714 -24.91 -27.83 -13.35
CA LYS A 714 -24.61 -26.48 -12.85
C LYS A 714 -24.17 -26.55 -11.38
N PRO A 715 -23.01 -27.16 -11.10
CA PRO A 715 -22.57 -27.37 -9.73
C PRO A 715 -22.20 -26.08 -9.00
N ASP A 716 -22.00 -24.98 -9.74
CA ASP A 716 -21.72 -23.63 -9.23
C ASP A 716 -22.95 -22.69 -9.36
N VAL A 717 -24.17 -23.25 -9.44
CA VAL A 717 -25.42 -22.48 -9.40
C VAL A 717 -26.35 -23.09 -8.35
N MET A 718 -26.82 -22.25 -7.43
CA MET A 718 -27.78 -22.64 -6.40
C MET A 718 -29.21 -22.66 -6.96
N GLN A 719 -30.03 -23.55 -6.41
CA GLN A 719 -31.46 -23.52 -6.66
C GLN A 719 -32.06 -22.29 -5.96
N LYS A 720 -32.85 -21.51 -6.68
CA LYS A 720 -33.55 -20.34 -6.13
C LYS A 720 -34.79 -20.71 -5.35
N GLU A 721 -35.53 -21.72 -5.82
CA GLU A 721 -36.78 -22.16 -5.20
C GLU A 721 -36.53 -22.78 -3.84
N ILE A 722 -37.19 -22.24 -2.80
CA ILE A 722 -36.95 -22.57 -1.39
C ILE A 722 -37.04 -24.08 -1.13
N GLY A 723 -37.93 -24.80 -1.84
CA GLY A 723 -38.13 -26.23 -1.63
C GLY A 723 -37.02 -27.15 -2.16
N GLY A 724 -35.96 -26.62 -2.78
CA GLY A 724 -34.93 -27.46 -3.39
C GLY A 724 -35.48 -28.24 -4.58
N ASP A 725 -35.31 -29.56 -4.56
CA ASP A 725 -35.92 -30.49 -5.53
C ASP A 725 -37.41 -30.75 -5.26
N ASN A 726 -37.86 -30.52 -4.03
CA ASN A 726 -39.24 -30.66 -3.56
C ASN A 726 -39.92 -32.01 -3.90
N THR A 727 -39.18 -33.12 -4.03
CA THR A 727 -39.74 -34.41 -4.45
C THR A 727 -39.14 -35.59 -3.69
N TYR A 728 -37.82 -35.63 -3.52
CA TYR A 728 -37.08 -36.81 -3.11
C TYR A 728 -36.59 -36.73 -1.67
N PHE A 729 -36.70 -37.85 -0.95
CA PHE A 729 -36.35 -37.95 0.47
C PHE A 729 -35.06 -38.72 0.74
N ASN A 730 -34.50 -39.38 -0.28
CA ASN A 730 -33.40 -40.33 -0.15
C ASN A 730 -32.09 -39.86 -0.80
N LEU A 731 -31.95 -38.56 -1.09
CA LEU A 731 -30.82 -38.05 -1.89
C LEU A 731 -29.44 -38.25 -1.22
N TRP A 732 -29.34 -38.20 0.11
CA TRP A 732 -28.10 -38.52 0.85
C TRP A 732 -28.14 -39.84 1.62
N ASN A 733 -29.31 -40.44 1.78
CA ASN A 733 -29.49 -41.75 2.40
C ASN A 733 -30.35 -42.63 1.48
N ALA A 734 -29.72 -43.55 0.76
CA ALA A 734 -30.37 -44.36 -0.27
C ALA A 734 -31.61 -45.09 0.24
N ASP A 735 -31.49 -45.67 1.43
CA ASP A 735 -32.50 -46.53 2.05
C ASP A 735 -33.33 -45.78 3.11
N ASN A 736 -33.44 -44.45 3.00
CA ASN A 736 -34.33 -43.67 3.84
C ASN A 736 -35.78 -44.17 3.72
N ASN A 737 -36.33 -44.68 4.80
CA ASN A 737 -37.63 -45.37 4.85
C ASN A 737 -38.74 -44.54 5.51
N THR A 738 -38.53 -43.23 5.68
CA THR A 738 -39.54 -42.29 6.20
C THR A 738 -39.66 -41.04 5.32
N ASN A 739 -40.89 -40.62 5.05
CA ASN A 739 -41.24 -39.32 4.43
C ASN A 739 -42.04 -38.42 5.38
N SER A 740 -41.92 -38.69 6.69
CA SER A 740 -42.59 -37.97 7.77
C SER A 740 -41.56 -37.35 8.72
N ASN A 741 -42.00 -36.47 9.62
CA ASN A 741 -41.13 -35.80 10.59
C ASN A 741 -40.66 -36.75 11.71
N VAL A 742 -39.86 -37.75 11.34
CA VAL A 742 -39.34 -38.81 12.22
C VAL A 742 -37.82 -38.74 12.27
N TYR A 743 -37.30 -38.57 13.48
CA TYR A 743 -35.88 -38.53 13.77
C TYR A 743 -35.40 -39.91 14.22
N ASN A 744 -34.21 -40.33 13.80
CA ASN A 744 -33.72 -41.66 14.09
C ASN A 744 -32.19 -41.75 13.98
N ASP A 745 -31.69 -42.88 14.48
CA ASP A 745 -30.30 -43.32 14.40
C ASP A 745 -30.13 -44.42 13.34
N ASN A 746 -31.03 -44.53 12.36
CA ASN A 746 -30.90 -45.55 11.32
C ASN A 746 -29.60 -45.30 10.54
N PRO A 747 -28.84 -46.36 10.21
CA PRO A 747 -27.62 -46.23 9.41
C PRO A 747 -27.89 -45.50 8.09
N VAL A 748 -27.00 -44.58 7.74
CA VAL A 748 -27.07 -43.83 6.48
C VAL A 748 -26.41 -44.64 5.37
N THR A 749 -27.19 -45.04 4.37
CA THR A 749 -26.65 -45.68 3.17
C THR A 749 -26.19 -44.61 2.19
N LYS A 750 -24.89 -44.35 2.17
CA LYS A 750 -24.26 -43.27 1.39
C LYS A 750 -24.54 -43.40 -0.11
N THR A 751 -25.14 -42.36 -0.68
CA THR A 751 -25.51 -42.31 -2.11
C THR A 751 -24.40 -41.75 -2.99
N VAL A 752 -24.63 -41.76 -4.30
CA VAL A 752 -23.83 -41.00 -5.28
C VAL A 752 -23.95 -39.49 -5.13
N TYR A 753 -24.92 -38.94 -4.39
CA TYR A 753 -25.05 -37.49 -4.17
C TYR A 753 -24.55 -37.03 -2.80
N ASP A 754 -24.12 -37.94 -1.94
CA ASP A 754 -23.51 -37.61 -0.66
C ASP A 754 -22.17 -36.87 -0.87
N PRO A 755 -21.95 -35.70 -0.24
CA PRO A 755 -20.75 -34.88 -0.46
C PRO A 755 -19.50 -35.40 0.25
N CYS A 756 -19.63 -36.38 1.15
CA CYS A 756 -18.60 -36.72 2.11
C CYS A 756 -17.39 -37.45 1.47
N PRO A 757 -16.18 -37.31 2.05
CA PRO A 757 -15.00 -38.04 1.62
C PRO A 757 -15.13 -39.56 1.74
N VAL A 758 -14.16 -40.29 1.21
CA VAL A 758 -14.06 -41.76 1.34
C VAL A 758 -14.07 -42.18 2.83
N GLY A 759 -14.95 -43.11 3.19
CA GLY A 759 -15.09 -43.65 4.54
C GLY A 759 -16.01 -42.82 5.46
N PHE A 760 -16.66 -41.79 4.94
CA PHE A 760 -17.57 -40.93 5.68
C PHE A 760 -18.91 -40.77 4.96
N ALA A 761 -20.01 -40.67 5.71
CA ALA A 761 -21.35 -40.34 5.21
C ALA A 761 -21.97 -39.18 5.98
N MET A 762 -23.03 -38.61 5.44
CA MET A 762 -23.83 -37.63 6.17
C MET A 762 -24.39 -38.23 7.48
N PRO A 763 -24.45 -37.44 8.58
CA PRO A 763 -24.88 -37.95 9.88
C PRO A 763 -26.39 -38.32 9.90
N PRO A 764 -26.82 -39.35 10.64
CA PRO A 764 -28.22 -39.58 10.99
C PRO A 764 -28.85 -38.37 11.69
N SER A 765 -30.18 -38.21 11.63
CA SER A 765 -30.85 -37.02 12.18
C SER A 765 -30.79 -36.89 13.70
N ASN A 766 -30.61 -37.98 14.44
CA ASN A 766 -30.43 -37.94 15.90
C ASN A 766 -29.00 -37.61 16.35
N THR A 767 -28.02 -37.50 15.44
CA THR A 767 -26.59 -37.37 15.80
C THR A 767 -26.32 -36.25 16.80
N PHE A 768 -27.01 -35.11 16.66
CA PHE A 768 -26.74 -33.91 17.44
C PHE A 768 -27.59 -33.78 18.70
N THR A 769 -28.54 -34.69 18.99
CA THR A 769 -29.46 -34.56 20.13
C THR A 769 -28.74 -34.49 21.47
N GLY A 770 -27.54 -35.08 21.56
CA GLY A 770 -26.68 -34.98 22.74
C GLY A 770 -26.16 -33.57 23.04
N PHE A 771 -26.30 -32.60 22.13
CA PHE A 771 -25.87 -31.22 22.36
C PHE A 771 -26.80 -30.44 23.30
N THR A 772 -27.95 -31.02 23.64
CA THR A 772 -28.79 -30.57 24.75
C THR A 772 -28.98 -31.72 25.74
N THR A 773 -29.10 -31.37 27.02
CA THR A 773 -29.39 -32.36 28.09
C THR A 773 -30.76 -33.01 27.94
N THR A 774 -31.67 -32.36 27.20
CA THR A 774 -33.04 -32.82 26.96
C THR A 774 -33.23 -33.60 25.67
N GLY A 775 -32.24 -33.65 24.78
CA GLY A 775 -32.42 -34.18 23.41
C GLY A 775 -33.18 -33.26 22.46
N GLU A 776 -33.96 -32.33 23.01
CA GLU A 776 -34.82 -31.40 22.29
C GLU A 776 -34.14 -30.06 21.91
N ASN A 777 -34.83 -29.27 21.09
CA ASN A 777 -34.47 -27.87 20.80
C ASN A 777 -34.58 -26.99 22.05
N VAL A 778 -33.51 -26.26 22.38
CA VAL A 778 -33.46 -25.40 23.57
C VAL A 778 -33.15 -23.95 23.19
N THR A 779 -33.91 -23.03 23.78
CA THR A 779 -33.75 -21.58 23.66
C THR A 779 -33.62 -20.94 25.04
N ASN A 780 -32.70 -19.99 25.19
CA ASN A 780 -32.51 -19.13 26.36
C ASN A 780 -32.45 -19.87 27.72
N THR A 781 -32.00 -21.12 27.73
CA THR A 781 -31.97 -21.96 28.94
C THR A 781 -30.61 -22.62 29.12
N VAL A 782 -29.64 -21.85 29.64
CA VAL A 782 -28.23 -22.25 29.76
C VAL A 782 -28.02 -23.61 30.46
N ALA A 783 -28.81 -23.89 31.49
CA ALA A 783 -28.72 -25.16 32.22
C ALA A 783 -28.99 -26.41 31.36
N LYS A 784 -29.71 -26.24 30.24
CA LYS A 784 -30.07 -27.34 29.35
C LYS A 784 -29.09 -27.54 28.20
N TYR A 785 -28.14 -26.63 27.97
CA TYR A 785 -27.11 -26.82 26.95
C TYR A 785 -26.06 -27.83 27.43
N ASN A 786 -25.69 -28.75 26.54
CA ASN A 786 -24.58 -29.68 26.76
C ASN A 786 -23.29 -29.16 26.13
N GLY A 787 -23.03 -27.86 26.26
CA GLY A 787 -21.86 -27.22 25.68
C GLY A 787 -21.66 -25.81 26.21
N GLU A 788 -20.52 -25.24 25.87
CA GLU A 788 -20.09 -23.91 26.30
C GLU A 788 -19.78 -23.04 25.08
N TRP A 789 -20.25 -21.79 25.12
CA TRP A 789 -20.00 -20.81 24.07
C TRP A 789 -18.55 -20.32 24.13
N ASN A 790 -17.87 -20.35 22.99
CA ASN A 790 -16.54 -19.76 22.81
C ASN A 790 -16.69 -18.39 22.13
N SER A 791 -16.39 -17.32 22.87
CA SER A 791 -16.45 -15.95 22.34
C SER A 791 -15.19 -15.54 21.57
N SER A 792 -14.04 -16.17 21.83
CA SER A 792 -12.78 -15.89 21.13
C SER A 792 -12.75 -16.47 19.72
N LEU A 793 -13.38 -17.63 19.54
CA LEU A 793 -13.67 -18.24 18.25
C LEU A 793 -15.18 -18.49 18.19
N PRO A 794 -15.99 -17.59 17.57
CA PRO A 794 -17.44 -17.68 17.60
C PRO A 794 -17.96 -19.07 17.25
N GLY A 795 -18.47 -19.78 18.25
CA GLY A 795 -18.89 -21.18 18.14
C GLY A 795 -19.13 -21.83 19.49
N TRP A 796 -19.50 -23.10 19.46
CA TRP A 796 -19.82 -23.91 20.64
C TRP A 796 -18.84 -25.06 20.83
N ASN A 797 -18.37 -25.25 22.05
CA ASN A 797 -17.70 -26.47 22.48
C ASN A 797 -18.73 -27.39 23.14
N PHE A 798 -19.22 -28.39 22.42
CA PHE A 798 -20.17 -29.36 22.98
C PHE A 798 -19.44 -30.52 23.64
N TYR A 799 -19.94 -30.99 24.78
CA TYR A 799 -19.44 -32.20 25.43
C TYR A 799 -19.81 -33.41 24.57
N CYS A 800 -18.85 -34.33 24.41
CA CYS A 800 -19.01 -35.52 23.57
C CYS A 800 -19.88 -36.60 24.23
N GLY A 801 -19.98 -36.59 25.56
CA GLY A 801 -20.89 -37.44 26.31
C GLY A 801 -22.12 -36.69 26.82
N PRO A 802 -23.21 -37.41 27.17
CA PRO A 802 -24.40 -36.80 27.74
C PRO A 802 -24.10 -36.15 29.09
N ASN A 803 -24.90 -35.16 29.47
CA ASN A 803 -24.82 -34.49 30.78
C ASN A 803 -23.41 -33.96 31.15
N LYS A 804 -22.74 -33.33 30.18
CA LYS A 804 -21.44 -32.67 30.30
C LYS A 804 -20.29 -33.60 30.66
N THR A 805 -20.26 -34.78 30.03
CA THR A 805 -19.22 -35.79 30.26
C THR A 805 -18.28 -35.92 29.04
N GLY A 806 -17.05 -36.39 29.28
CA GLY A 806 -16.05 -36.59 28.24
C GLY A 806 -15.36 -35.31 27.76
N GLY A 807 -14.62 -35.42 26.64
CA GLY A 807 -14.01 -34.28 25.96
C GLY A 807 -15.04 -33.43 25.20
N THR A 808 -14.59 -32.40 24.50
CA THR A 808 -15.46 -31.50 23.71
C THR A 808 -15.17 -31.55 22.22
N ILE A 809 -16.18 -31.19 21.43
CA ILE A 809 -16.10 -30.98 19.98
C ILE A 809 -16.57 -29.56 19.63
N PHE A 810 -15.80 -28.88 18.77
CA PHE A 810 -16.10 -27.50 18.39
C PHE A 810 -16.98 -27.41 17.14
N PHE A 811 -18.04 -26.61 17.23
CA PHE A 811 -18.94 -26.25 16.15
C PHE A 811 -18.90 -24.73 15.88
N PRO A 812 -18.30 -24.28 14.75
CA PRO A 812 -18.18 -22.87 14.39
C PRO A 812 -19.49 -22.25 13.89
N MET A 813 -19.64 -20.93 14.07
CA MET A 813 -20.76 -20.15 13.54
C MET A 813 -20.53 -19.71 12.08
N THR A 814 -20.62 -20.65 11.15
CA THR A 814 -20.27 -20.45 9.72
C THR A 814 -21.26 -19.60 8.94
N GLY A 815 -22.46 -19.35 9.47
CA GLY A 815 -23.58 -18.73 8.76
C GLY A 815 -24.23 -19.69 7.74
N GLU A 816 -24.86 -19.13 6.72
CA GLU A 816 -25.52 -19.85 5.63
C GLU A 816 -25.43 -19.10 4.29
N ARG A 817 -25.76 -19.78 3.19
CA ARG A 817 -26.07 -19.16 1.90
C ARG A 817 -27.57 -19.19 1.61
N ILE A 818 -28.10 -18.02 1.24
CA ILE A 818 -29.53 -17.84 0.98
C ILE A 818 -29.85 -18.13 -0.49
N SER A 819 -30.81 -19.02 -0.75
CA SER A 819 -31.20 -19.46 -2.09
C SER A 819 -31.72 -18.35 -3.01
N SER A 820 -32.36 -17.31 -2.46
CA SER A 820 -32.98 -16.24 -3.25
C SER A 820 -31.97 -15.38 -4.03
N GLY A 821 -30.71 -15.34 -3.60
CA GLY A 821 -29.67 -14.51 -4.22
C GLY A 821 -28.22 -14.94 -4.00
N GLY A 822 -27.99 -16.14 -3.46
CA GLY A 822 -26.67 -16.77 -3.34
C GLY A 822 -25.69 -16.05 -2.39
N HIS A 823 -26.19 -15.08 -1.62
CA HIS A 823 -25.42 -14.28 -0.68
C HIS A 823 -25.33 -14.96 0.68
N LEU A 824 -24.29 -14.58 1.43
CA LEU A 824 -24.06 -15.08 2.78
C LEU A 824 -24.96 -14.35 3.78
N SER A 825 -25.41 -15.07 4.81
CA SER A 825 -26.19 -14.55 5.92
C SER A 825 -25.64 -15.05 7.25
N ALA A 826 -25.76 -14.19 8.27
CA ALA A 826 -25.48 -14.48 9.68
C ALA A 826 -24.13 -15.17 10.01
N VAL A 827 -23.09 -14.96 9.21
CA VAL A 827 -21.72 -15.45 9.50
C VAL A 827 -21.25 -14.88 10.83
N GLY A 828 -20.76 -15.74 11.73
CA GLY A 828 -20.37 -15.39 13.10
C GLY A 828 -21.52 -15.41 14.12
N SER A 829 -22.77 -15.53 13.67
CA SER A 829 -23.97 -15.48 14.54
C SER A 829 -24.84 -16.73 14.46
N LEU A 830 -24.92 -17.37 13.29
CA LEU A 830 -25.63 -18.63 13.03
C LEU A 830 -24.65 -19.74 12.65
N GLY A 831 -24.96 -20.97 13.05
CA GLY A 831 -24.24 -22.18 12.65
C GLY A 831 -25.25 -23.24 12.25
N HIS A 832 -25.27 -23.62 10.98
CA HIS A 832 -26.14 -24.67 10.47
C HIS A 832 -25.32 -25.87 9.99
N THR A 833 -25.72 -27.07 10.38
CA THR A 833 -25.08 -28.32 9.94
C THR A 833 -26.13 -29.34 9.50
N TRP A 834 -26.09 -29.74 8.24
CA TRP A 834 -27.06 -30.72 7.71
C TRP A 834 -26.89 -32.13 8.28
N SER A 835 -27.99 -32.89 8.24
CA SER A 835 -28.02 -34.35 8.39
C SER A 835 -28.59 -35.03 7.13
N ALA A 836 -28.50 -36.36 7.07
CA ALA A 836 -28.86 -37.14 5.90
C ALA A 836 -30.37 -37.28 5.65
N THR A 837 -31.23 -36.90 6.60
CA THR A 837 -32.66 -37.22 6.58
C THR A 837 -33.53 -36.03 6.19
N SER A 838 -34.48 -36.26 5.29
CA SER A 838 -35.51 -35.30 4.86
C SER A 838 -36.78 -35.43 5.74
N THR A 839 -37.44 -34.33 6.09
CA THR A 839 -38.71 -34.36 6.86
C THR A 839 -39.95 -34.27 6.01
N HIS A 840 -39.87 -33.44 4.97
CA HIS A 840 -40.91 -33.14 4.00
C HIS A 840 -40.26 -33.07 2.62
N SER A 841 -41.06 -32.94 1.57
CA SER A 841 -40.52 -32.81 0.22
C SER A 841 -39.57 -31.61 0.09
N ASN A 842 -39.84 -30.50 0.80
CA ASN A 842 -39.11 -29.24 0.77
C ASN A 842 -38.17 -28.95 1.97
N TYR A 843 -38.21 -29.76 3.03
CA TYR A 843 -37.43 -29.53 4.26
C TYR A 843 -36.57 -30.73 4.63
N ALA A 844 -35.38 -30.46 5.16
CA ALA A 844 -34.48 -31.47 5.69
C ALA A 844 -33.99 -31.10 7.10
N HIS A 845 -33.47 -32.10 7.82
CA HIS A 845 -33.00 -31.94 9.19
C HIS A 845 -31.61 -31.33 9.27
N ASN A 846 -31.44 -30.37 10.16
CA ASN A 846 -30.16 -29.77 10.50
C ASN A 846 -30.03 -29.50 12.01
N LEU A 847 -28.79 -29.38 12.45
CA LEU A 847 -28.45 -28.67 13.68
C LEU A 847 -28.47 -27.17 13.39
N THR A 848 -29.20 -26.42 14.19
CA THR A 848 -29.20 -24.95 14.18
C THR A 848 -28.65 -24.41 15.50
N LEU A 849 -27.63 -23.57 15.41
CA LEU A 849 -27.01 -22.87 16.52
C LEU A 849 -27.20 -21.37 16.29
N TYR A 850 -27.57 -20.62 17.34
CA TYR A 850 -27.60 -19.16 17.30
C TYR A 850 -26.91 -18.58 18.53
N THR A 851 -25.77 -17.90 18.31
CA THR A 851 -24.86 -17.34 19.35
C THR A 851 -24.95 -18.11 20.68
N ASN A 852 -25.12 -17.47 21.84
CA ASN A 852 -25.27 -18.15 23.13
C ASN A 852 -26.74 -18.41 23.53
N TYR A 853 -27.67 -18.34 22.57
CA TYR A 853 -29.12 -18.34 22.83
C TYR A 853 -29.85 -19.59 22.36
N TRP A 854 -29.49 -20.20 21.22
CA TRP A 854 -30.21 -21.35 20.65
C TRP A 854 -29.26 -22.53 20.38
N VAL A 855 -29.68 -23.72 20.84
CA VAL A 855 -29.09 -25.01 20.46
C VAL A 855 -30.24 -25.92 20.05
N TRP A 856 -30.46 -26.05 18.75
CA TRP A 856 -31.58 -26.77 18.16
C TRP A 856 -31.08 -27.97 17.35
N PRO A 857 -30.89 -29.14 18.00
CA PRO A 857 -30.38 -30.34 17.33
C PRO A 857 -31.39 -31.04 16.42
N LEU A 858 -32.67 -30.70 16.52
CA LEU A 858 -33.79 -31.31 15.79
C LEU A 858 -34.49 -30.32 14.85
N ASP A 859 -33.79 -29.27 14.43
CA ASP A 859 -34.34 -28.26 13.54
C ASP A 859 -34.57 -28.80 12.13
N ARG A 860 -35.33 -28.04 11.34
CA ARG A 860 -35.57 -28.32 9.93
C ARG A 860 -35.45 -27.05 9.11
N PHE A 861 -34.83 -27.17 7.95
CA PHE A 861 -34.63 -26.03 7.07
C PHE A 861 -34.85 -26.40 5.62
N SER A 862 -35.13 -25.37 4.82
CA SER A 862 -35.41 -25.46 3.40
C SER A 862 -34.23 -26.08 2.63
N LYS A 863 -34.50 -27.06 1.77
CA LYS A 863 -33.45 -27.84 1.10
C LYS A 863 -32.51 -27.03 0.22
N SER A 864 -32.94 -25.89 -0.31
CA SER A 864 -32.11 -25.00 -1.14
C SER A 864 -31.15 -24.09 -0.35
N ALA A 865 -31.20 -24.11 0.99
CA ALA A 865 -30.25 -23.34 1.80
C ALA A 865 -28.87 -24.00 1.76
N GLY A 866 -27.83 -23.18 1.67
CA GLY A 866 -26.45 -23.67 1.73
C GLY A 866 -25.96 -23.70 3.18
N HIS A 867 -25.82 -24.88 3.77
CA HIS A 867 -25.32 -25.07 5.14
C HIS A 867 -24.02 -25.88 5.16
N GLY A 868 -23.28 -25.79 6.27
CA GLY A 868 -22.12 -26.65 6.49
C GLY A 868 -22.54 -28.11 6.68
N VAL A 869 -21.58 -29.03 6.59
CA VAL A 869 -21.80 -30.45 6.88
C VAL A 869 -20.70 -30.99 7.78
N ARG A 870 -21.08 -31.93 8.66
CA ARG A 870 -20.18 -32.59 9.61
C ARG A 870 -20.36 -34.10 9.48
N PRO A 871 -19.61 -34.75 8.57
CA PRO A 871 -19.75 -36.17 8.29
C PRO A 871 -19.47 -37.07 9.50
N CYS A 872 -20.04 -38.28 9.47
CA CYS A 872 -19.72 -39.39 10.39
C CYS A 872 -18.99 -40.50 9.64
N LEU A 873 -18.19 -41.28 10.35
CA LEU A 873 -17.57 -42.50 9.80
C LEU A 873 -18.66 -43.48 9.33
N GLU A 874 -18.46 -44.09 8.16
CA GLU A 874 -19.37 -45.08 7.53
C GLU A 874 -19.54 -46.38 8.35
#